data_AF-A0A821PQC2-F1
#
_entry.id   AF-A0A821PQC2-F1
#
_cell.length_a   1.000
_cell.length_b   1.000
_cell.length_c   1.000
_cell.angle_alpha   90.00
_cell.angle_beta   90.00
_cell.angle_gamma   90.00
#
_symmetry.space_group_name_H-M   'P 1'
#
loop_
_entity.id
_entity.type
_entity.pdbx_description
1 polymer ?
#
loop_
_entity_poly.entity_id
_entity_poly.type
_entity_poly.pdbx_seq_one_letter_code
_entity_poly.pdbx_strand_id
1 'polypeptide(L)'
;MKFQPAIASIIPEEALNKQWNKWLKRAPLRPTVVNRTLSPITNLLFDYPPEVRRHLQLTIDYYLSHGTLPILQQLRDSFDSSQQQSKSTTSGIASIPGIDVVGCGYDIFNLSSKNCLLDLTENDKNTWIDANNNGHIYKIPDGFFVLSQTDLLTTYGTTSFSNLSELWQNSFYAIEHDSWGFFGFGASHSRREIIEQYRYKLAWTRQQVHLYTLSISSFPIPRLHKLARLAISKLPSSFDPRSTEIWKQFFDAYGTHYVIRSDIGGLMLGEDYFESCLIEKYNETWIRDQLSIRYWFFGSINEQSEQHTLKVDKIFKQNSISILKLIGGQDFVDVYDKQKWLSTVKNRPQPVSYQLAPIYTLLSEGPQRKALEQATIYFRSSAVNESTPYIQRLQNSPFTSPLPKLECSVAQLRKKRAKPFLDQIEDFDGIEWGNNCNELNASFAADGYARIRGIGALVTTFGVGELSAINGIAGSYAEMVPVVHIVGTPSIASQFSGAIIHHTLGNNDFRVFANMYKEITIAQTNLTRKNAAEEIDRVLTQCWLKGRPIYIGFPVDLSSYEINVNPLLIKPLNLSITCNPKDDHQAALETVLGLVKKAENIIVIVDACAVRHEMIEKVLRFIEHTQLPVYVTPMAKGSIDENHLQFRGVFAGNSSTERVQKEVYSADLILSIGSLKTDVNTGGFTYRLSKKKTIEFQTYHTKVFYAIYDKVDMRELLPDLTEHWPIDIIHPYDGKPYDIEKPILDPKYQDEIQHEYFWNKLPDFIPENSIIIAETGTAEFGVFNMRAPRGVTFLTQILWSSIGYSIGAALGAALAGKDANRRVFLLVGDGSFQVACQEISSMLRFKTNLVIILLNNDGYTIEKLLHSPDYAYNNIQMWRYHKSFEYFGDGLKQNREQAITGFAGIVKSQDEFEKAMTQVLKETDRIHFVEVVMSPMDAPKSLIITIEGMREYKKHEREVQE
;
A
#
# COMPACT_ATOMS: atom_id res chain seq x y z
N MET A 1 15.13 13.65 10.23
CA MET A 1 16.10 12.60 9.85
C MET A 1 15.41 11.25 9.94
N LYS A 2 15.03 10.67 8.81
CA LYS A 2 14.72 9.24 8.71
C LYS A 2 15.63 8.71 7.61
N PHE A 3 16.91 8.52 7.93
CA PHE A 3 17.78 7.69 7.09
C PHE A 3 17.63 6.27 7.61
N GLN A 4 17.10 5.37 6.78
CA GLN A 4 17.18 3.95 7.07
C GLN A 4 18.66 3.53 7.04
N PRO A 5 19.15 2.68 7.97
CA PRO A 5 20.53 2.22 8.03
C PRO A 5 21.03 1.64 6.69
N ALA A 6 20.14 1.03 5.91
CA ALA A 6 20.42 0.43 4.62
C ALA A 6 20.71 1.42 3.47
N ILE A 7 20.30 2.69 3.59
CA ILE A 7 20.46 3.71 2.53
C ILE A 7 21.74 4.53 2.72
N ALA A 8 22.24 4.64 3.96
CA ALA A 8 23.43 5.43 4.27
C ALA A 8 24.73 4.83 3.71
N SER A 9 24.77 3.52 3.47
CA SER A 9 25.94 2.80 2.94
C SER A 9 26.15 2.97 1.42
N ILE A 10 25.21 3.62 0.72
CA ILE A 10 25.18 3.71 -0.76
C ILE A 10 25.49 5.15 -1.24
N ILE A 11 25.53 6.14 -0.34
CA ILE A 11 25.70 7.56 -0.69
C ILE A 11 27.17 7.98 -0.45
N PRO A 12 27.88 8.52 -1.46
CA PRO A 12 29.24 9.03 -1.29
C PRO A 12 29.32 10.12 -0.20
N GLU A 13 30.37 10.08 0.63
CA GLU A 13 30.55 10.94 1.80
C GLU A 13 30.46 12.45 1.45
N GLU A 14 30.94 12.86 0.28
CA GLU A 14 30.84 14.23 -0.22
C GLU A 14 29.39 14.69 -0.49
N ALA A 15 28.53 13.80 -1.01
CA ALA A 15 27.13 14.10 -1.27
C ALA A 15 26.35 14.25 0.04
N LEU A 16 26.69 13.43 1.04
CA LEU A 16 26.13 13.51 2.39
C LEU A 16 26.53 14.84 3.05
N ASN A 17 27.82 15.19 3.02
CA ASN A 17 28.35 16.45 3.57
C ASN A 17 27.71 17.70 2.92
N LYS A 18 27.44 17.65 1.61
CA LYS A 18 26.84 18.77 0.86
C LYS A 18 25.36 18.97 1.20
N GLN A 19 24.59 17.90 1.32
CA GLN A 19 23.20 17.98 1.80
C GLN A 19 23.15 18.43 3.27
N TRP A 20 24.07 17.93 4.07
CA TRP A 20 24.18 18.23 5.49
C TRP A 20 24.39 19.72 5.76
N ASN A 21 25.38 20.32 5.10
CA ASN A 21 25.66 21.75 5.20
C ASN A 21 24.51 22.63 4.69
N LYS A 22 23.73 22.15 3.72
CA LYS A 22 22.53 22.82 3.21
C LYS A 22 21.38 22.79 4.23
N TRP A 23 21.31 21.74 5.04
CA TRP A 23 20.31 21.60 6.11
C TRP A 23 20.65 22.46 7.32
N LEU A 24 21.92 22.48 7.77
CA LEU A 24 22.37 23.33 8.89
C LEU A 24 22.07 24.82 8.64
N LYS A 25 22.24 25.30 7.41
CA LYS A 25 21.92 26.69 7.01
C LYS A 25 20.42 27.04 7.06
N ARG A 26 19.51 26.05 7.17
CA ARG A 26 18.05 26.22 7.07
C ARG A 26 17.30 25.90 8.37
N ALA A 27 17.97 25.35 9.38
CA ALA A 27 17.30 24.86 10.58
C ALA A 27 17.16 25.96 11.66
N PRO A 28 15.94 26.25 12.17
CA PRO A 28 15.73 27.30 13.17
C PRO A 28 16.14 26.86 14.59
N LEU A 29 16.82 27.75 15.33
CA LEU A 29 17.25 27.63 16.74
C LEU A 29 16.08 27.69 17.74
N ARG A 30 15.10 26.78 17.69
CA ARG A 30 14.02 26.71 18.70
C ARG A 30 14.22 25.54 19.68
N PRO A 31 14.50 25.80 20.97
CA PRO A 31 14.70 24.80 22.03
C PRO A 31 13.67 23.65 22.08
N THR A 32 12.41 23.97 21.81
CA THR A 32 11.27 23.04 21.87
C THR A 32 11.25 22.01 20.73
N VAL A 33 11.80 22.35 19.56
CA VAL A 33 11.92 21.44 18.42
C VAL A 33 13.04 20.43 18.67
N VAL A 34 14.15 20.89 19.25
CA VAL A 34 15.30 20.06 19.61
C VAL A 34 14.91 18.99 20.66
N ASN A 35 14.21 19.37 21.73
CA ASN A 35 13.77 18.42 22.77
C ASN A 35 12.82 17.32 22.25
N ARG A 36 11.88 17.64 21.35
CA ARG A 36 10.93 16.66 20.80
C ARG A 36 11.55 15.74 19.74
N THR A 37 12.58 16.19 19.05
CA THR A 37 13.17 15.46 17.91
C THR A 37 14.33 14.56 18.32
N LEU A 38 15.11 14.94 19.35
CA LEU A 38 16.33 14.22 19.75
C LEU A 38 16.16 13.28 20.95
N SER A 39 15.12 13.45 21.78
CA SER A 39 14.81 12.52 22.89
C SER A 39 14.47 11.07 22.47
N PRO A 40 13.97 10.77 21.25
CA PRO A 40 13.86 9.39 20.76
C PRO A 40 15.19 8.83 20.23
N ILE A 41 16.10 9.71 19.81
CA ILE A 41 17.37 9.34 19.17
C ILE A 41 18.36 8.79 20.21
N THR A 42 18.29 9.23 21.48
CA THR A 42 19.07 8.68 22.61
C THR A 42 18.92 7.16 22.77
N ASN A 43 17.78 6.57 22.40
CA ASN A 43 17.53 5.13 22.56
C ASN A 43 17.98 4.29 21.35
N LEU A 44 18.36 4.93 20.25
CA LEU A 44 18.73 4.28 18.98
C LEU A 44 20.23 4.45 18.64
N LEU A 45 21.02 5.03 19.56
CA LEU A 45 22.42 5.41 19.33
C LEU A 45 23.34 4.25 18.92
N PHE A 46 22.96 3.00 19.23
CA PHE A 46 23.76 1.81 18.98
C PHE A 46 23.51 1.16 17.60
N ASP A 47 22.38 1.47 16.93
CA ASP A 47 21.96 0.81 15.69
C ASP A 47 22.36 1.56 14.40
N TYR A 48 23.07 2.69 14.53
CA TYR A 48 23.44 3.53 13.38
C TYR A 48 24.91 3.34 12.92
N PRO A 49 25.17 3.37 11.58
CA PRO A 49 26.52 3.32 11.02
C PRO A 49 27.45 4.46 11.53
N PRO A 50 28.78 4.26 11.58
CA PRO A 50 29.76 5.24 12.09
C PRO A 50 29.65 6.64 11.46
N GLU A 51 29.33 6.70 10.17
CA GLU A 51 29.22 7.93 9.37
C GLU A 51 27.99 8.75 9.79
N VAL A 52 26.89 8.08 10.13
CA VAL A 52 25.66 8.69 10.64
C VAL A 52 25.88 9.21 12.07
N ARG A 53 26.61 8.45 12.90
CA ARG A 53 27.01 8.89 14.25
C ARG A 53 27.88 10.15 14.22
N ARG A 54 28.85 10.23 13.29
CA ARG A 54 29.71 11.42 13.12
C ARG A 54 28.91 12.68 12.75
N HIS A 55 27.96 12.57 11.83
CA HIS A 55 27.10 13.71 11.46
C HIS A 55 26.16 14.13 12.59
N LEU A 56 25.64 13.16 13.36
CA LEU A 56 24.83 13.44 14.55
C LEU A 56 25.63 14.20 15.62
N GLN A 57 26.89 13.81 15.86
CA GLN A 57 27.81 14.53 16.74
C GLN A 57 28.06 15.97 16.26
N LEU A 58 28.39 16.17 14.98
CA LEU A 58 28.58 17.50 14.39
C LEU A 58 27.32 18.37 14.48
N THR A 59 26.13 17.75 14.43
CA THR A 59 24.84 18.42 14.67
C THR A 59 24.79 18.98 16.08
N ILE A 60 25.10 18.14 17.06
CA ILE A 60 25.01 18.45 18.49
C ILE A 60 26.03 19.55 18.82
N ASP A 61 27.26 19.46 18.30
CA ASP A 61 28.30 20.47 18.47
C ASP A 61 27.94 21.82 17.81
N TYR A 62 27.33 21.79 16.63
CA TYR A 62 26.83 22.99 15.97
C TYR A 62 25.75 23.70 16.80
N TYR A 63 24.79 22.96 17.34
CA TYR A 63 23.74 23.56 18.17
C TYR A 63 24.25 24.05 19.52
N LEU A 64 25.18 23.33 20.16
CA LEU A 64 25.81 23.76 21.41
C LEU A 64 26.66 25.03 21.25
N SER A 65 27.32 25.21 20.10
CA SER A 65 28.09 26.43 19.80
C SER A 65 27.22 27.66 19.51
N HIS A 66 25.91 27.48 19.29
CA HIS A 66 24.94 28.56 19.02
C HIS A 66 23.85 28.70 20.11
N GLY A 67 23.97 27.97 21.23
CA GLY A 67 23.10 28.09 22.41
C GLY A 67 23.11 26.84 23.31
N THR A 68 22.92 27.00 24.62
CA THR A 68 22.95 25.89 25.59
C THR A 68 21.56 25.27 25.78
N LEU A 69 21.41 23.99 25.40
CA LEU A 69 20.25 23.18 25.74
C LEU A 69 20.71 22.01 26.63
N PRO A 70 20.23 21.89 27.88
CA PRO A 70 20.66 20.84 28.82
C PRO A 70 20.53 19.40 28.26
N ILE A 71 19.54 19.15 27.40
CA ILE A 71 19.37 17.83 26.76
C ILE A 71 20.45 17.55 25.70
N LEU A 72 20.92 18.58 24.99
CA LEU A 72 22.00 18.46 24.02
C LEU A 72 23.34 18.27 24.71
N GLN A 73 23.52 18.90 25.88
CA GLN A 73 24.67 18.66 26.73
C GLN A 73 24.65 17.22 27.27
N GLN A 74 23.53 16.73 27.80
CA GLN A 74 23.37 15.31 28.18
C GLN A 74 23.58 14.35 27.00
N LEU A 75 23.11 14.71 25.81
CA LEU A 75 23.33 13.93 24.58
C LEU A 75 24.79 13.92 24.17
N ARG A 76 25.49 15.07 24.22
CA ARG A 76 26.92 15.17 23.97
C ARG A 76 27.71 14.39 25.01
N ASP A 77 27.34 14.49 26.29
CA ASP A 77 27.96 13.73 27.38
C ASP A 77 27.69 12.22 27.21
N SER A 78 26.55 11.82 26.65
CA SER A 78 26.24 10.41 26.31
C SER A 78 26.91 9.92 25.02
N PHE A 79 27.17 10.82 24.06
CA PHE A 79 28.02 10.59 22.90
C PHE A 79 29.48 10.50 23.31
N ASP A 80 29.93 11.33 24.26
CA ASP A 80 31.25 11.29 24.84
C ASP A 80 31.38 10.12 25.82
N SER A 81 30.29 9.62 26.42
CA SER A 81 30.30 8.39 27.25
C SER A 81 30.23 7.11 26.42
N SER A 82 29.53 7.10 25.28
CA SER A 82 29.56 5.98 24.30
C SER A 82 30.80 6.03 23.40
N GLN A 83 31.29 7.23 23.09
CA GLN A 83 32.66 7.45 22.63
C GLN A 83 33.67 7.27 23.76
N GLN A 84 33.33 7.18 25.06
CA GLN A 84 34.23 6.69 26.12
C GLN A 84 34.07 5.18 26.36
N GLN A 85 33.03 4.54 25.80
CA GLN A 85 33.03 3.10 25.58
C GLN A 85 33.81 2.73 24.31
N SER A 86 33.96 3.65 23.34
CA SER A 86 34.96 3.53 22.25
C SER A 86 36.26 4.34 22.45
N LYS A 87 36.36 5.11 23.53
CA LYS A 87 37.54 5.88 24.02
C LYS A 87 37.57 5.83 25.54
N SER A 88 37.55 4.63 26.09
CA SER A 88 38.50 4.35 27.15
C SER A 88 39.62 3.55 26.51
N THR A 89 40.18 4.10 25.44
CA THR A 89 41.51 3.75 24.99
C THR A 89 42.35 4.98 25.24
N THR A 90 42.58 5.24 26.53
CA THR A 90 43.77 5.96 27.02
C THR A 90 45.07 5.41 26.41
N SER A 91 45.01 4.28 25.68
CA SER A 91 46.09 3.55 25.01
C SER A 91 45.91 3.28 23.50
N GLY A 92 44.80 3.65 22.83
CA GLY A 92 44.57 3.38 21.39
C GLY A 92 44.27 1.91 20.98
N ILE A 93 43.90 1.03 21.92
CA ILE A 93 43.73 -0.43 21.70
C ILE A 93 42.24 -0.83 21.63
N ALA A 94 41.76 -1.41 20.52
CA ALA A 94 40.33 -1.75 20.31
C ALA A 94 39.81 -2.92 21.20
N SER A 95 38.49 -2.99 21.42
CA SER A 95 37.80 -4.14 22.04
C SER A 95 37.85 -5.38 21.14
N ILE A 96 37.89 -6.57 21.73
CA ILE A 96 37.91 -7.82 20.97
C ILE A 96 36.55 -8.10 20.28
N PRO A 97 36.52 -8.40 18.97
CA PRO A 97 35.26 -8.69 18.26
C PRO A 97 34.52 -9.91 18.82
N GLY A 98 33.19 -9.81 18.95
CA GLY A 98 32.30 -10.84 19.48
C GLY A 98 32.07 -10.81 21.00
N ILE A 99 32.77 -9.92 21.72
CA ILE A 99 32.66 -9.79 23.19
C ILE A 99 31.28 -9.29 23.65
N ASP A 100 30.63 -8.49 22.81
CA ASP A 100 29.27 -7.98 22.98
C ASP A 100 28.24 -9.11 23.02
N VAL A 101 28.40 -10.12 22.16
CA VAL A 101 27.50 -11.29 22.11
C VAL A 101 27.68 -12.17 23.34
N VAL A 102 28.92 -12.39 23.79
CA VAL A 102 29.21 -13.20 24.99
C VAL A 102 28.75 -12.47 26.27
N GLY A 103 28.73 -11.14 26.25
CA GLY A 103 28.20 -10.31 27.34
C GLY A 103 26.67 -10.27 27.44
N CYS A 104 25.95 -10.80 26.46
CA CYS A 104 24.50 -10.76 26.41
C CYS A 104 23.86 -11.98 27.08
N GLY A 105 22.64 -11.78 27.55
CA GLY A 105 21.76 -12.87 27.91
C GLY A 105 21.36 -13.69 26.68
N TYR A 106 20.95 -14.93 26.89
CA TYR A 106 20.57 -15.86 25.84
C TYR A 106 19.31 -16.62 26.23
N ASP A 107 18.33 -16.65 25.33
CA ASP A 107 17.11 -17.40 25.53
C ASP A 107 17.18 -18.70 24.73
N ILE A 108 17.26 -19.82 25.45
CA ILE A 108 17.40 -21.15 24.85
C ILE A 108 16.09 -21.65 24.20
N PHE A 109 14.96 -20.99 24.41
CA PHE A 109 13.68 -21.41 23.84
C PHE A 109 13.45 -20.87 22.43
N ASN A 110 13.90 -19.64 22.15
CA ASN A 110 13.83 -19.00 20.83
C ASN A 110 15.22 -18.79 20.19
N LEU A 111 16.28 -19.28 20.84
CA LEU A 111 17.66 -19.31 20.36
C LEU A 111 18.16 -17.92 19.95
N SER A 112 17.87 -16.92 20.79
CA SER A 112 18.19 -15.51 20.53
C SER A 112 19.00 -14.87 21.66
N SER A 113 19.98 -14.05 21.27
CA SER A 113 20.66 -13.13 22.18
C SER A 113 19.68 -12.05 22.66
N LYS A 114 19.82 -11.68 23.93
CA LYS A 114 18.98 -10.72 24.64
C LYS A 114 19.81 -9.51 25.04
N ASN A 115 19.27 -8.67 25.92
CA ASN A 115 19.97 -7.48 26.38
C ASN A 115 21.31 -7.83 27.05
N CYS A 116 22.22 -6.85 27.04
CA CYS A 116 23.51 -6.94 27.73
C CYS A 116 23.31 -7.31 29.20
N LEU A 117 23.86 -8.46 29.58
CA LEU A 117 23.71 -9.06 30.91
C LEU A 117 24.95 -8.81 31.77
N LEU A 118 26.14 -8.84 31.15
CA LEU A 118 27.43 -8.70 31.81
C LEU A 118 28.02 -7.31 31.59
N ASP A 119 28.77 -6.84 32.57
CA ASP A 119 29.49 -5.58 32.52
C ASP A 119 30.78 -5.77 31.70
N LEU A 120 30.82 -5.14 30.53
CA LEU A 120 31.92 -5.27 29.57
C LEU A 120 32.97 -4.14 29.71
N THR A 121 32.99 -3.41 30.83
CA THR A 121 34.00 -2.36 31.05
C THR A 121 35.41 -2.93 31.04
N GLU A 122 36.24 -2.44 30.13
CA GLU A 122 37.63 -2.88 29.92
C GLU A 122 38.61 -2.06 30.77
N ASN A 123 39.73 -2.68 31.18
CA ASN A 123 40.83 -1.99 31.86
C ASN A 123 42.12 -2.15 31.05
N ASP A 124 43.01 -1.15 31.06
CA ASP A 124 44.27 -1.11 30.30
C ASP A 124 45.29 -2.21 30.70
N LYS A 125 44.97 -3.06 31.68
CA LYS A 125 45.87 -4.10 32.23
C LYS A 125 45.68 -5.50 31.63
N ASN A 126 44.58 -5.76 30.93
CA ASN A 126 44.27 -7.09 30.38
C ASN A 126 44.07 -7.00 28.86
N THR A 127 45.01 -7.55 28.09
CA THR A 127 45.03 -7.46 26.62
C THR A 127 45.40 -8.79 25.98
N TRP A 128 44.90 -9.05 24.78
CA TRP A 128 45.26 -10.20 23.95
C TRP A 128 45.87 -9.75 22.63
N ILE A 129 46.85 -10.51 22.16
CA ILE A 129 47.53 -10.27 20.88
C ILE A 129 47.00 -11.30 19.88
N ASP A 130 46.35 -10.81 18.84
CA ASP A 130 45.81 -11.65 17.78
C ASP A 130 46.90 -12.04 16.79
N ALA A 131 47.41 -13.26 16.94
CA ALA A 131 48.39 -13.84 16.03
C ALA A 131 47.87 -13.98 14.58
N ASN A 132 46.54 -14.02 14.39
CA ASN A 132 45.90 -14.20 13.08
C ASN A 132 45.65 -12.86 12.35
N ASN A 133 45.70 -11.73 13.06
CA ASN A 133 45.51 -10.38 12.53
C ASN A 133 46.76 -9.49 12.77
N ASN A 134 47.90 -9.87 12.17
CA ASN A 134 49.14 -9.09 12.19
C ASN A 134 49.65 -8.67 13.59
N GLY A 135 49.31 -9.42 14.66
CA GLY A 135 49.72 -9.09 16.02
C GLY A 135 48.95 -7.91 16.63
N HIS A 136 47.75 -7.62 16.13
CA HIS A 136 46.90 -6.58 16.69
C HIS A 136 46.58 -6.86 18.17
N ILE A 137 46.67 -5.84 19.01
CA ILE A 137 46.40 -5.94 20.44
C ILE A 137 44.95 -5.54 20.70
N TYR A 138 44.21 -6.34 21.45
CA TYR A 138 42.84 -6.06 21.88
C TYR A 138 42.73 -6.03 23.39
N LYS A 139 41.81 -5.23 23.91
CA LYS A 139 41.46 -5.22 25.34
C LYS A 139 40.46 -6.32 25.67
N ILE A 140 40.56 -6.84 26.88
CA ILE A 140 39.66 -7.87 27.40
C ILE A 140 39.08 -7.42 28.75
N PRO A 141 37.74 -7.43 28.93
CA PRO A 141 37.12 -7.15 30.22
C PRO A 141 37.53 -8.16 31.30
N ASP A 142 37.52 -7.73 32.55
CA ASP A 142 37.80 -8.62 33.69
C ASP A 142 36.81 -9.81 33.71
N GLY A 143 37.34 -11.02 33.89
CA GLY A 143 36.52 -12.24 33.89
C GLY A 143 36.32 -12.88 32.51
N PHE A 144 36.94 -12.35 31.45
CA PHE A 144 36.98 -12.97 30.12
C PHE A 144 38.42 -13.39 29.77
N PHE A 145 38.56 -14.46 29.01
CA PHE A 145 39.84 -14.87 28.43
C PHE A 145 39.65 -15.38 27.00
N VAL A 146 40.72 -15.31 26.22
CA VAL A 146 40.75 -15.64 24.80
C VAL A 146 41.71 -16.79 24.59
N LEU A 147 41.24 -17.85 23.93
CA LEU A 147 42.08 -18.95 23.49
C LEU A 147 42.36 -18.76 21.99
N SER A 148 43.58 -18.37 21.64
CA SER A 148 44.01 -18.26 20.25
C SER A 148 44.20 -19.66 19.64
N GLN A 149 43.72 -19.87 18.42
CA GLN A 149 44.03 -21.07 17.64
C GLN A 149 45.03 -20.74 16.55
N THR A 150 46.09 -21.53 16.44
CA THR A 150 47.18 -21.34 15.45
C THR A 150 46.84 -21.88 14.07
N ASP A 151 45.84 -22.75 13.94
CA ASP A 151 45.42 -23.34 12.68
C ASP A 151 43.94 -23.07 12.41
N LEU A 152 43.66 -22.56 11.20
CA LEU A 152 42.29 -22.37 10.68
C LEU A 152 41.65 -23.75 10.46
N LEU A 153 41.06 -24.32 11.51
CA LEU A 153 40.32 -25.56 11.42
C LEU A 153 39.08 -25.36 10.56
N THR A 154 39.09 -25.99 9.38
CA THR A 154 37.93 -26.06 8.49
C THR A 154 37.22 -27.39 8.71
N THR A 155 35.99 -27.35 9.22
CA THR A 155 35.17 -28.56 9.35
C THR A 155 34.13 -28.63 8.23
N TYR A 156 34.05 -29.80 7.58
CA TYR A 156 33.03 -30.12 6.58
C TYR A 156 32.05 -31.13 7.15
N GLY A 157 30.75 -30.90 6.94
CA GLY A 157 29.71 -31.83 7.35
C GLY A 157 28.49 -31.67 6.46
N THR A 158 27.94 -32.79 6.02
CA THR A 158 26.63 -32.84 5.37
C THR A 158 25.72 -33.69 6.25
N THR A 159 24.62 -33.11 6.71
CA THR A 159 23.60 -33.83 7.47
C THR A 159 22.28 -33.65 6.76
N SER A 160 21.65 -34.77 6.41
CA SER A 160 20.28 -34.82 5.90
C SER A 160 19.35 -35.18 7.05
N PHE A 161 18.28 -34.41 7.22
CA PHE A 161 17.21 -34.79 8.14
C PHE A 161 16.09 -35.42 7.35
N SER A 162 15.81 -36.69 7.68
CA SER A 162 14.78 -37.45 7.00
C SER A 162 13.39 -37.00 7.44
N ASN A 163 13.23 -36.32 8.59
CA ASN A 163 11.97 -35.72 9.03
C ASN A 163 12.16 -34.70 10.17
N LEU A 164 11.13 -33.89 10.42
CA LEU A 164 11.09 -32.89 11.49
C LEU A 164 11.41 -33.47 12.88
N SER A 165 11.10 -34.74 13.17
CA SER A 165 11.39 -35.36 14.47
C SER A 165 12.89 -35.44 14.75
N GLU A 166 13.75 -35.61 13.73
CA GLU A 166 15.21 -35.66 13.91
C GLU A 166 15.79 -34.25 14.15
N LEU A 167 15.26 -33.23 13.49
CA LEU A 167 15.62 -31.82 13.73
C LEU A 167 15.21 -31.38 15.15
N TRP A 168 13.99 -31.77 15.56
CA TRP A 168 13.46 -31.50 16.90
C TRP A 168 14.21 -32.28 17.99
N GLN A 169 14.61 -33.53 17.77
CA GLN A 169 15.43 -34.30 18.72
C GLN A 169 16.80 -33.66 18.96
N ASN A 170 17.45 -33.13 17.92
CA ASN A 170 18.72 -32.43 18.06
C ASN A 170 18.58 -31.05 18.76
N SER A 171 17.45 -30.37 18.55
CA SER A 171 17.11 -29.13 19.28
C SER A 171 16.77 -29.41 20.75
N PHE A 172 16.11 -30.53 21.02
CA PHE A 172 15.77 -30.99 22.36
C PHE A 172 17.02 -31.44 23.13
N TYR A 173 17.95 -32.11 22.47
CA TYR A 173 19.27 -32.45 23.01
C TYR A 173 20.02 -31.21 23.54
N ALA A 174 19.94 -30.08 22.82
CA ALA A 174 20.53 -28.82 23.28
C ALA A 174 19.83 -28.22 24.51
N ILE A 175 18.51 -28.35 24.60
CA ILE A 175 17.70 -27.93 25.75
C ILE A 175 17.94 -28.84 26.97
N GLU A 176 18.27 -30.12 26.76
CA GLU A 176 18.60 -31.07 27.82
C GLU A 176 20.05 -30.90 28.34
N HIS A 177 21.00 -30.56 27.47
CA HIS A 177 22.42 -30.53 27.82
C HIS A 177 23.02 -29.12 28.02
N ASP A 178 22.19 -28.07 28.07
CA ASP A 178 22.58 -26.66 28.30
C ASP A 178 23.80 -26.22 27.46
N SER A 179 23.93 -26.81 26.28
CA SER A 179 25.07 -26.64 25.37
C SER A 179 24.57 -26.66 23.94
N TRP A 180 25.18 -25.83 23.09
CA TRP A 180 24.70 -25.63 21.74
C TRP A 180 25.83 -25.76 20.72
N GLY A 181 26.08 -27.02 20.32
CA GLY A 181 27.18 -27.37 19.43
C GLY A 181 27.03 -26.89 17.98
N PHE A 182 25.81 -26.60 17.50
CA PHE A 182 25.58 -26.14 16.13
C PHE A 182 24.10 -25.82 15.84
N PHE A 183 23.68 -24.53 15.81
CA PHE A 183 22.54 -24.00 15.02
C PHE A 183 22.51 -22.46 15.01
N GLY A 184 23.69 -21.80 15.00
CA GLY A 184 23.79 -20.34 15.13
C GLY A 184 23.17 -19.55 13.98
N PHE A 185 22.04 -18.89 14.30
CA PHE A 185 21.42 -17.74 13.62
C PHE A 185 20.52 -17.99 12.41
N GLY A 186 19.23 -17.70 12.62
CA GLY A 186 18.16 -17.81 11.63
C GLY A 186 17.07 -18.79 12.01
N ALA A 187 16.70 -18.89 13.29
CA ALA A 187 15.49 -19.59 13.72
C ALA A 187 14.37 -18.59 14.05
N SER A 188 14.09 -17.67 13.12
CA SER A 188 12.84 -16.88 13.10
C SER A 188 11.70 -17.67 12.45
N HIS A 189 11.76 -19.00 12.46
CA HIS A 189 10.74 -19.82 11.84
C HIS A 189 9.56 -19.95 12.81
N SER A 190 8.49 -19.23 12.49
CA SER A 190 7.18 -19.34 13.10
C SER A 190 6.66 -20.78 13.01
N ARG A 191 5.69 -21.10 13.87
CA ARG A 191 4.89 -22.33 13.82
C ARG A 191 4.40 -22.69 12.40
N ARG A 192 4.29 -21.71 11.49
CA ARG A 192 3.87 -21.88 10.09
C ARG A 192 5.02 -22.33 9.18
N GLU A 193 6.24 -21.83 9.36
CA GLU A 193 7.42 -22.25 8.58
C GLU A 193 7.84 -23.70 8.90
N ILE A 194 7.58 -24.15 10.13
CA ILE A 194 7.76 -25.55 10.55
C ILE A 194 6.63 -26.46 10.00
N ILE A 195 5.46 -25.89 9.69
CA ILE A 195 4.30 -26.59 9.11
C ILE A 195 4.29 -26.54 7.57
N GLU A 196 5.01 -25.62 6.94
CA GLU A 196 5.22 -25.61 5.48
C GLU A 196 6.25 -26.65 5.02
N GLN A 197 7.09 -27.17 5.93
CA GLN A 197 8.08 -28.23 5.68
C GLN A 197 7.49 -29.63 5.44
N TYR A 198 6.17 -29.81 5.36
CA TYR A 198 5.55 -31.11 5.06
C TYR A 198 5.68 -31.56 3.60
N ARG A 199 6.20 -30.71 2.71
CA ARG A 199 6.55 -31.11 1.32
C ARG A 199 8.05 -31.31 1.09
N TYR A 200 8.91 -30.74 1.94
CA TYR A 200 10.32 -30.60 1.67
C TYR A 200 11.19 -31.15 2.80
N LYS A 201 12.19 -31.94 2.44
CA LYS A 201 13.26 -32.42 3.31
C LYS A 201 14.38 -31.36 3.31
N LEU A 202 15.10 -31.28 4.42
CA LEU A 202 16.19 -30.32 4.61
C LEU A 202 17.52 -31.08 4.61
N ALA A 203 18.46 -30.63 3.77
CA ALA A 203 19.86 -30.97 3.90
C ALA A 203 20.66 -29.69 3.95
N TRP A 204 21.76 -29.73 4.68
CA TRP A 204 22.68 -28.61 4.74
C TRP A 204 24.10 -29.10 4.57
N THR A 205 24.91 -28.27 3.93
CA THR A 205 26.35 -28.40 3.90
C THR A 205 26.96 -27.18 4.57
N ARG A 206 27.99 -27.39 5.38
CA ARG A 206 28.63 -26.30 6.11
C ARG A 206 30.11 -26.31 5.93
N GLN A 207 30.67 -25.12 6.02
CA GLN A 207 32.09 -24.91 6.23
C GLN A 207 32.28 -23.85 7.30
N GLN A 208 32.93 -24.23 8.39
CA GLN A 208 33.21 -23.35 9.51
C GLN A 208 34.70 -23.08 9.64
N VAL A 209 35.05 -21.86 10.00
CA VAL A 209 36.40 -21.37 10.23
C VAL A 209 36.45 -20.81 11.63
N HIS A 210 37.38 -21.30 12.42
CA HIS A 210 37.58 -20.87 13.81
C HIS A 210 38.85 -20.01 13.89
N LEU A 211 38.75 -18.78 14.39
CA LEU A 211 39.91 -17.89 14.59
C LEU A 211 40.40 -17.94 16.04
N TYR A 212 39.48 -17.79 16.98
CA TYR A 212 39.76 -17.81 18.42
C TYR A 212 38.48 -18.16 19.18
N THR A 213 38.63 -18.56 20.44
CA THR A 213 37.51 -18.83 21.33
C THR A 213 37.47 -17.77 22.42
N LEU A 214 36.30 -17.15 22.62
CA LEU A 214 36.01 -16.32 23.79
C LEU A 214 35.43 -17.19 24.89
N SER A 215 35.91 -17.03 26.12
CA SER A 215 35.36 -17.75 27.27
C SER A 215 35.32 -16.89 28.52
N ILE A 216 34.29 -17.13 29.34
CA ILE A 216 34.12 -16.53 30.65
C ILE A 216 34.91 -17.35 31.68
N SER A 217 35.75 -16.67 32.46
CA SER A 217 36.45 -17.23 33.60
C SER A 217 35.50 -17.47 34.77
N SER A 218 35.67 -18.58 35.46
CA SER A 218 34.99 -18.84 36.73
C SER A 218 35.49 -17.93 37.86
N PHE A 219 36.69 -17.31 37.73
CA PHE A 219 37.27 -16.41 38.72
C PHE A 219 38.18 -15.33 38.07
N PRO A 220 37.93 -14.02 38.29
CA PRO A 220 36.74 -13.45 38.92
C PRO A 220 35.49 -13.64 38.05
N ILE A 221 34.35 -13.93 38.67
CA ILE A 221 33.05 -14.03 37.98
C ILE A 221 32.73 -12.65 37.36
N PRO A 222 32.31 -12.58 36.09
CA PRO A 222 31.92 -11.32 35.46
C PRO A 222 30.83 -10.60 36.25
N ARG A 223 30.95 -9.27 36.34
CA ARG A 223 29.95 -8.46 37.04
C ARG A 223 28.69 -8.35 36.17
N LEU A 224 27.52 -8.35 36.80
CA LEU A 224 26.28 -8.05 36.11
C LEU A 224 26.22 -6.57 35.71
N HIS A 225 25.76 -6.32 34.49
CA HIS A 225 25.46 -4.98 33.99
C HIS A 225 24.45 -4.27 34.90
N LYS A 226 24.56 -2.93 35.02
CA LYS A 226 23.77 -2.13 35.97
C LYS A 226 22.26 -2.35 35.83
N LEU A 227 21.77 -2.47 34.60
CA LEU A 227 20.34 -2.68 34.32
C LEU A 227 19.89 -4.10 34.66
N ALA A 228 20.70 -5.11 34.35
CA ALA A 228 20.43 -6.50 34.74
C ALA A 228 20.38 -6.65 36.26
N ARG A 229 21.32 -6.02 36.98
CA ARG A 229 21.34 -6.00 38.45
C ARG A 229 20.08 -5.35 39.03
N LEU A 230 19.63 -4.24 38.44
CA LEU A 230 18.39 -3.58 38.85
C LEU A 230 17.17 -4.47 38.57
N ALA A 231 17.11 -5.12 37.41
CA ALA A 231 16.02 -6.02 37.06
C ALA A 231 15.93 -7.22 38.02
N ILE A 232 17.06 -7.85 38.35
CA ILE A 232 17.15 -8.94 39.32
C ILE A 232 16.71 -8.46 40.72
N SER A 233 17.07 -7.24 41.13
CA SER A 233 16.64 -6.69 42.43
C SER A 233 15.12 -6.51 42.57
N LYS A 234 14.40 -6.44 41.45
CA LYS A 234 12.93 -6.34 41.42
C LYS A 234 12.23 -7.70 41.37
N LEU A 235 12.97 -8.79 41.20
CA LEU A 235 12.39 -10.14 41.22
C LEU A 235 12.01 -10.54 42.65
N PRO A 236 10.89 -11.26 42.84
CA PRO A 236 10.52 -11.80 44.14
C PRO A 236 11.62 -12.71 44.71
N SER A 237 11.80 -12.71 46.03
CA SER A 237 12.78 -13.55 46.73
C SER A 237 12.40 -15.04 46.82
N SER A 238 11.25 -15.42 46.27
CA SER A 238 10.73 -16.79 46.18
C SER A 238 9.92 -16.96 44.90
N PHE A 239 9.98 -18.13 44.27
CA PHE A 239 9.23 -18.43 43.07
C PHE A 239 7.86 -19.08 43.39
N ASP A 240 6.76 -18.58 42.79
CA ASP A 240 5.44 -19.21 42.82
C ASP A 240 5.00 -19.54 41.39
N PRO A 241 4.77 -20.82 41.03
CA PRO A 241 4.35 -21.22 39.69
C PRO A 241 2.96 -20.70 39.27
N ARG A 242 2.19 -20.07 40.17
CA ARG A 242 0.91 -19.39 39.86
C ARG A 242 1.08 -17.90 39.55
N SER A 243 2.28 -17.34 39.72
CA SER A 243 2.59 -15.92 39.50
C SER A 243 3.88 -15.75 38.70
N THR A 244 3.81 -16.13 37.42
CA THR A 244 4.99 -16.28 36.53
C THR A 244 5.28 -15.04 35.70
N GLU A 245 4.40 -14.03 35.68
CA GLU A 245 4.44 -12.87 34.78
C GLU A 245 5.74 -12.04 34.90
N ILE A 246 6.18 -11.73 36.13
CA ILE A 246 7.41 -10.93 36.35
C ILE A 246 8.68 -11.69 35.96
N TRP A 247 8.68 -13.01 36.14
CA TRP A 247 9.78 -13.90 35.74
C TRP A 247 9.84 -14.04 34.23
N LYS A 248 8.68 -14.14 33.58
CA LYS A 248 8.56 -14.14 32.12
C LYS A 248 9.09 -12.84 31.52
N GLN A 249 8.68 -11.68 32.04
CA GLN A 249 9.20 -10.38 31.59
C GLN A 249 10.72 -10.26 31.76
N PHE A 250 11.29 -10.83 32.83
CA PHE A 250 12.73 -10.87 33.04
C PHE A 250 13.44 -11.76 32.02
N PHE A 251 12.94 -12.98 31.78
CA PHE A 251 13.51 -13.90 30.80
C PHE A 251 13.30 -13.42 29.35
N ASP A 252 12.22 -12.70 29.05
CA ASP A 252 12.01 -12.05 27.75
C ASP A 252 13.07 -10.97 27.50
N ALA A 253 13.49 -10.25 28.55
CA ALA A 253 14.45 -9.16 28.47
C ALA A 253 15.92 -9.61 28.51
N TYR A 254 16.25 -10.65 29.30
CA TYR A 254 17.63 -11.06 29.57
C TYR A 254 17.91 -12.54 29.26
N GLY A 255 16.93 -13.30 28.79
CA GLY A 255 17.08 -14.72 28.48
C GLY A 255 17.10 -15.56 29.75
N THR A 256 17.24 -16.88 29.59
CA THR A 256 17.35 -17.83 30.71
C THR A 256 18.79 -18.27 30.97
N HIS A 257 19.66 -18.07 29.99
CA HIS A 257 21.06 -18.49 29.97
C HIS A 257 21.96 -17.32 29.56
N TYR A 258 23.26 -17.53 29.63
CA TYR A 258 24.27 -16.64 29.06
C TYR A 258 25.38 -17.48 28.45
N VAL A 259 26.16 -16.87 27.56
CA VAL A 259 27.22 -17.56 26.84
C VAL A 259 28.46 -17.62 27.74
N ILE A 260 28.92 -18.83 28.06
CA ILE A 260 30.17 -19.05 28.81
C ILE A 260 31.37 -19.29 27.91
N ARG A 261 31.13 -19.73 26.67
CA ARG A 261 32.17 -19.94 25.66
C ARG A 261 31.57 -19.77 24.27
N SER A 262 32.30 -19.15 23.35
CA SER A 262 31.91 -19.04 21.96
C SER A 262 33.13 -19.11 21.05
N ASP A 263 33.07 -19.91 19.99
CA ASP A 263 34.08 -19.86 18.94
C ASP A 263 33.75 -18.73 17.97
N ILE A 264 34.75 -17.89 17.71
CA ILE A 264 34.65 -16.70 16.87
C ILE A 264 35.41 -16.95 15.58
N GLY A 265 34.77 -16.65 14.45
CA GLY A 265 35.36 -16.82 13.12
C GLY A 265 34.35 -16.58 12.01
N GLY A 266 34.25 -17.52 11.06
CA GLY A 266 33.34 -17.41 9.93
C GLY A 266 32.64 -18.73 9.63
N LEU A 267 31.36 -18.69 9.27
CA LEU A 267 30.56 -19.84 8.87
C LEU A 267 29.94 -19.56 7.50
N MET A 268 30.15 -20.48 6.58
CA MET A 268 29.45 -20.54 5.31
C MET A 268 28.53 -21.77 5.36
N LEU A 269 27.24 -21.56 5.16
CA LEU A 269 26.20 -22.56 5.32
C LEU A 269 25.32 -22.59 4.06
N GLY A 270 25.33 -23.71 3.34
CA GLY A 270 24.41 -23.98 2.25
C GLY A 270 23.25 -24.82 2.77
N GLU A 271 22.03 -24.29 2.71
CA GLU A 271 20.79 -24.98 3.08
C GLU A 271 19.99 -25.31 1.82
N ASP A 272 19.52 -26.54 1.71
CA ASP A 272 18.69 -26.98 0.60
C ASP A 272 17.40 -27.61 1.08
N TYR A 273 16.31 -27.03 0.63
CA TYR A 273 14.96 -27.52 0.84
C TYR A 273 14.52 -28.23 -0.43
N PHE A 274 14.25 -29.52 -0.38
CA PHE A 274 13.97 -30.32 -1.58
C PHE A 274 12.79 -31.28 -1.37
N GLU A 275 12.01 -31.54 -2.42
CA GLU A 275 10.77 -32.31 -2.27
C GLU A 275 11.02 -33.73 -1.72
N SER A 276 10.12 -34.22 -0.85
CA SER A 276 10.23 -35.57 -0.27
C SER A 276 10.29 -36.69 -1.32
N CYS A 277 9.64 -36.48 -2.46
CA CYS A 277 9.63 -37.40 -3.61
C CYS A 277 11.03 -37.66 -4.19
N LEU A 278 12.01 -36.77 -3.97
CA LEU A 278 13.38 -36.96 -4.44
C LEU A 278 14.11 -38.04 -3.63
N ILE A 279 13.85 -38.18 -2.32
CA ILE A 279 14.42 -39.26 -1.50
C ILE A 279 13.84 -40.60 -1.93
N GLU A 280 12.52 -40.65 -2.15
CA GLU A 280 11.81 -41.86 -2.57
C GLU A 280 12.29 -42.37 -3.95
N LYS A 281 12.70 -41.45 -4.83
CA LYS A 281 13.12 -41.77 -6.20
C LYS A 281 14.63 -41.96 -6.37
N TYR A 282 15.47 -41.26 -5.60
CA TYR A 282 16.92 -41.21 -5.86
C TYR A 282 17.83 -41.51 -4.66
N ASN A 283 17.31 -41.76 -3.45
CA ASN A 283 18.05 -42.06 -2.20
C ASN A 283 18.95 -40.93 -1.64
N GLU A 284 19.33 -41.04 -0.36
CA GLU A 284 20.10 -40.00 0.36
C GLU A 284 21.51 -39.79 -0.19
N THR A 285 22.17 -40.85 -0.66
CA THR A 285 23.52 -40.78 -1.23
C THR A 285 23.53 -39.90 -2.47
N TRP A 286 22.56 -40.08 -3.38
CA TRP A 286 22.46 -39.26 -4.57
C TRP A 286 22.22 -37.79 -4.24
N ILE A 287 21.38 -37.49 -3.25
CA ILE A 287 21.13 -36.11 -2.80
C ILE A 287 22.38 -35.48 -2.22
N ARG A 288 23.14 -36.23 -1.42
CA ARG A 288 24.45 -35.79 -0.91
C ARG A 288 25.43 -35.49 -2.04
N ASP A 289 25.45 -36.30 -3.09
CA ASP A 289 26.29 -36.08 -4.27
C ASP A 289 25.85 -34.81 -5.03
N GLN A 290 24.54 -34.56 -5.18
CA GLN A 290 24.03 -33.34 -5.82
C GLN A 290 24.37 -32.07 -5.02
N LEU A 291 24.31 -32.13 -3.68
CA LEU A 291 24.72 -31.04 -2.80
C LEU A 291 26.23 -30.80 -2.87
N SER A 292 27.01 -31.87 -2.93
CA SER A 292 28.47 -31.79 -3.05
C SER A 292 28.90 -31.17 -4.39
N ILE A 293 28.15 -31.42 -5.48
CA ILE A 293 28.36 -30.76 -6.79
C ILE A 293 27.91 -29.29 -6.72
N ARG A 294 26.75 -29.00 -6.12
CA ARG A 294 26.17 -27.65 -6.02
C ARG A 294 27.06 -26.70 -5.22
N TYR A 295 27.62 -27.19 -4.11
CA TYR A 295 28.51 -26.46 -3.22
C TYR A 295 29.94 -26.97 -3.29
N TRP A 296 30.37 -27.41 -4.47
CA TRP A 296 31.73 -27.90 -4.69
C TRP A 296 32.80 -26.90 -4.20
N PHE A 297 32.48 -25.60 -4.24
CA PHE A 297 33.33 -24.52 -3.71
C PHE A 297 33.52 -24.51 -2.17
N PHE A 298 32.73 -25.24 -1.39
CA PHE A 298 32.97 -25.48 0.06
C PHE A 298 34.15 -26.43 0.28
N GLY A 299 34.36 -27.38 -0.63
CA GLY A 299 35.53 -28.26 -0.72
C GLY A 299 35.61 -29.40 0.29
N SER A 300 35.31 -30.63 -0.17
CA SER A 300 36.07 -31.87 0.12
C SER A 300 35.67 -32.98 -0.86
N ILE A 301 36.18 -32.96 -2.09
CA ILE A 301 36.25 -34.16 -2.94
C ILE A 301 37.67 -34.19 -3.48
N ASN A 302 38.39 -35.27 -3.17
CA ASN A 302 39.78 -35.59 -3.50
C ASN A 302 40.39 -34.73 -4.62
N GLU A 303 41.56 -34.14 -4.34
CA GLU A 303 42.36 -33.27 -5.21
C GLU A 303 42.83 -33.91 -6.55
N GLN A 304 42.17 -34.94 -7.08
CA GLN A 304 42.62 -35.70 -8.24
C GLN A 304 41.55 -36.12 -9.26
N SER A 305 40.30 -35.64 -9.23
CA SER A 305 39.35 -35.96 -10.32
C SER A 305 38.91 -34.72 -11.11
N GLU A 306 39.10 -34.80 -12.43
CA GLU A 306 38.57 -33.89 -13.45
C GLU A 306 37.04 -33.71 -13.28
N GLN A 307 36.59 -32.63 -12.62
CA GLN A 307 35.15 -32.37 -12.39
C GLN A 307 34.71 -30.94 -12.67
N HIS A 308 35.42 -30.18 -13.51
CA HIS A 308 34.88 -28.92 -14.06
C HIS A 308 33.69 -29.14 -15.02
N THR A 309 33.26 -30.37 -15.25
CA THR A 309 32.20 -30.75 -16.21
C THR A 309 30.90 -31.25 -15.58
N LEU A 310 30.85 -31.53 -14.27
CA LEU A 310 29.61 -32.02 -13.63
C LEU A 310 28.70 -30.84 -13.27
N LYS A 311 27.46 -30.89 -13.77
CA LYS A 311 26.40 -29.93 -13.45
C LYS A 311 25.41 -30.59 -12.51
N VAL A 312 24.91 -29.80 -11.56
CA VAL A 312 23.78 -30.19 -10.70
C VAL A 312 22.64 -30.74 -11.57
N ASP A 313 22.14 -31.91 -11.22
CA ASP A 313 21.07 -32.57 -11.96
C ASP A 313 19.84 -31.65 -12.08
N LYS A 314 19.25 -31.61 -13.28
CA LYS A 314 18.15 -30.69 -13.61
C LYS A 314 16.92 -30.94 -12.74
N ILE A 315 16.63 -32.21 -12.43
CA ILE A 315 15.50 -32.60 -11.60
C ILE A 315 15.75 -32.16 -10.16
N PHE A 316 16.97 -32.35 -9.65
CA PHE A 316 17.33 -31.82 -8.33
C PHE A 316 17.17 -30.30 -8.30
N LYS A 317 17.69 -29.56 -9.29
CA LYS A 317 17.57 -28.09 -9.37
C LYS A 317 16.14 -27.57 -9.46
N GLN A 318 15.24 -28.28 -10.13
CA GLN A 318 13.84 -27.87 -10.26
C GLN A 318 13.01 -28.12 -9.00
N ASN A 319 13.44 -29.08 -8.18
CA ASN A 319 12.71 -29.53 -6.99
C ASN A 319 13.48 -29.26 -5.70
N SER A 320 14.43 -28.33 -5.72
CA SER A 320 15.16 -27.86 -4.55
C SER A 320 15.38 -26.35 -4.56
N ILE A 321 15.30 -25.73 -3.39
CA ILE A 321 15.60 -24.32 -3.14
C ILE A 321 16.87 -24.27 -2.29
N SER A 322 17.87 -23.53 -2.77
CA SER A 322 19.13 -23.33 -2.07
C SER A 322 19.21 -21.96 -1.42
N ILE A 323 19.74 -21.92 -0.22
CA ILE A 323 20.04 -20.69 0.51
C ILE A 323 21.50 -20.78 0.97
N LEU A 324 22.31 -19.82 0.55
CA LEU A 324 23.68 -19.68 1.05
C LEU A 324 23.71 -18.57 2.11
N LYS A 325 24.12 -18.90 3.32
CA LYS A 325 24.28 -17.98 4.45
C LYS A 325 25.76 -17.84 4.79
N LEU A 326 26.21 -16.59 4.94
CA LEU A 326 27.54 -16.25 5.42
C LEU A 326 27.41 -15.56 6.78
N ILE A 327 28.19 -16.02 7.75
CA ILE A 327 28.31 -15.43 9.08
C ILE A 327 29.79 -15.12 9.28
N GLY A 328 30.13 -13.86 9.51
CA GLY A 328 31.52 -13.41 9.56
C GLY A 328 32.14 -13.23 8.16
N GLY A 329 33.01 -12.22 8.02
CA GLY A 329 33.54 -11.77 6.73
C GLY A 329 32.73 -10.62 6.10
N GLN A 330 32.98 -10.31 4.83
CA GLN A 330 32.23 -9.30 4.08
C GLN A 330 31.11 -9.94 3.24
N ASP A 331 29.90 -9.41 3.39
CA ASP A 331 28.66 -9.96 2.78
C ASP A 331 28.57 -9.78 1.25
N PHE A 332 29.47 -8.99 0.65
CA PHE A 332 29.47 -8.59 -0.76
C PHE A 332 30.69 -9.10 -1.55
N VAL A 333 31.44 -10.04 -0.96
CA VAL A 333 32.47 -10.78 -1.69
C VAL A 333 31.77 -11.81 -2.59
N ASP A 334 32.36 -12.12 -3.75
CA ASP A 334 31.85 -13.21 -4.59
C ASP A 334 31.74 -14.49 -3.75
N VAL A 335 30.50 -14.87 -3.44
CA VAL A 335 30.16 -15.94 -2.49
C VAL A 335 30.56 -17.32 -3.00
N TYR A 336 30.96 -17.41 -4.27
CA TYR A 336 31.51 -18.61 -4.90
C TYR A 336 33.04 -18.66 -4.87
N ASP A 337 33.72 -17.59 -4.43
CA ASP A 337 35.16 -17.54 -4.21
C ASP A 337 35.49 -17.69 -2.72
N LYS A 338 35.62 -18.95 -2.31
CA LYS A 338 35.96 -19.36 -0.94
C LYS A 338 37.21 -18.66 -0.43
N GLN A 339 38.28 -18.54 -1.22
CA GLN A 339 39.54 -17.95 -0.76
C GLN A 339 39.38 -16.46 -0.48
N LYS A 340 38.60 -15.76 -1.30
CA LYS A 340 38.30 -14.35 -1.12
C LYS A 340 37.42 -14.13 0.12
N TRP A 341 36.37 -14.92 0.34
CA TRP A 341 35.56 -14.83 1.57
C TRP A 341 36.41 -15.12 2.82
N LEU A 342 37.21 -16.21 2.82
CA LEU A 342 38.11 -16.57 3.92
C LEU A 342 39.07 -15.44 4.30
N SER A 343 39.61 -14.71 3.31
CA SER A 343 40.49 -13.57 3.55
C SER A 343 39.81 -12.42 4.29
N THR A 344 38.48 -12.30 4.18
CA THR A 344 37.70 -11.24 4.85
C THR A 344 37.27 -11.60 6.26
N VAL A 345 37.17 -12.89 6.60
CA VAL A 345 36.73 -13.37 7.92
C VAL A 345 37.63 -12.84 9.04
N LYS A 346 38.95 -12.77 8.80
CA LYS A 346 39.92 -12.21 9.76
C LYS A 346 39.64 -10.76 10.16
N ASN A 347 39.05 -9.99 9.25
CA ASN A 347 38.77 -8.56 9.47
C ASN A 347 37.38 -8.31 10.08
N ARG A 348 36.49 -9.32 10.07
CA ARG A 348 35.12 -9.24 10.59
C ARG A 348 34.63 -10.58 11.13
N PRO A 349 35.27 -11.14 12.17
CA PRO A 349 34.85 -12.43 12.68
C PRO A 349 33.59 -12.31 13.53
N GLN A 350 32.77 -13.35 13.52
CA GLN A 350 31.49 -13.45 14.22
C GLN A 350 31.40 -14.75 15.03
N PRO A 351 30.57 -14.83 16.07
CA PRO A 351 30.28 -16.07 16.77
C PRO A 351 29.70 -17.15 15.86
N VAL A 352 30.30 -18.34 15.87
CA VAL A 352 29.92 -19.50 15.05
C VAL A 352 29.51 -20.72 15.87
N SER A 353 29.79 -20.75 17.17
CA SER A 353 29.33 -21.78 18.12
C SER A 353 29.16 -21.20 19.53
N TYR A 354 28.38 -21.88 20.40
CA TYR A 354 28.09 -21.44 21.77
C TYR A 354 28.09 -22.56 22.81
N GLN A 355 28.62 -22.27 23.99
CA GLN A 355 28.38 -23.02 25.21
C GLN A 355 27.68 -22.09 26.19
N LEU A 356 26.61 -22.57 26.82
CA LEU A 356 25.72 -21.76 27.64
C LEU A 356 25.78 -22.18 29.11
N ALA A 357 25.40 -21.29 30.01
CA ALA A 357 25.11 -21.60 31.40
C ALA A 357 23.86 -20.83 31.87
N PRO A 358 23.09 -21.37 32.84
CA PRO A 358 21.90 -20.69 33.35
C PRO A 358 22.24 -19.38 34.07
N ILE A 359 21.42 -18.33 33.90
CA ILE A 359 21.70 -16.99 34.46
C ILE A 359 21.78 -16.99 35.98
N TYR A 360 21.06 -17.87 36.68
CA TYR A 360 21.13 -17.94 38.14
C TYR A 360 22.53 -18.26 38.66
N THR A 361 23.40 -18.86 37.85
CA THR A 361 24.80 -19.17 38.21
C THR A 361 25.66 -17.91 38.37
N LEU A 362 25.25 -16.77 37.83
CA LEU A 362 25.91 -15.47 37.99
C LEU A 362 25.65 -14.83 39.37
N LEU A 363 24.72 -15.38 40.15
CA LEU A 363 24.37 -14.89 41.48
C LEU A 363 25.08 -15.68 42.58
N SER A 364 25.49 -15.00 43.63
CA SER A 364 25.96 -15.64 44.86
C SER A 364 24.81 -16.40 45.55
N GLU A 365 25.16 -17.38 46.39
CA GLU A 365 24.16 -18.15 47.15
C GLU A 365 23.23 -17.25 47.98
N GLY A 366 21.92 -17.41 47.83
CA GLY A 366 20.92 -16.59 48.51
C GLY A 366 19.49 -16.79 47.99
N PRO A 367 18.47 -16.16 48.63
CA PRO A 367 17.07 -16.35 48.27
C PRO A 367 16.72 -15.99 46.82
N GLN A 368 17.29 -14.89 46.30
CA GLN A 368 17.09 -14.46 44.91
C GLN A 368 17.67 -15.45 43.89
N ARG A 369 18.84 -16.05 44.18
CA ARG A 369 19.41 -17.10 43.33
C ARG A 369 18.50 -18.32 43.29
N LYS A 370 18.05 -18.80 44.45
CA LYS A 370 17.14 -19.96 44.55
C LYS A 370 15.82 -19.72 43.84
N ALA A 371 15.26 -18.51 43.95
CA ALA A 371 14.03 -18.15 43.25
C ALA A 371 14.22 -18.10 41.73
N LEU A 372 15.34 -17.53 41.25
CA LEU A 372 15.67 -17.50 39.83
C LEU A 372 15.96 -18.90 39.28
N GLU A 373 16.64 -19.76 40.04
CA GLU A 373 16.88 -21.16 39.71
C GLU A 373 15.55 -21.94 39.57
N GLN A 374 14.65 -21.82 40.54
CA GLN A 374 13.32 -22.44 40.48
C GLN A 374 12.50 -21.94 39.28
N ALA A 375 12.55 -20.64 38.99
CA ALA A 375 11.90 -20.07 37.82
C ALA A 375 12.50 -20.64 36.52
N THR A 376 13.83 -20.64 36.38
CA THR A 376 14.52 -21.19 35.20
C THR A 376 14.17 -22.66 34.99
N ILE A 377 14.15 -23.48 36.05
CA ILE A 377 13.74 -24.90 35.99
C ILE A 377 12.26 -25.03 35.59
N TYR A 378 11.37 -24.21 36.17
CA TYR A 378 9.94 -24.25 35.85
C TYR A 378 9.70 -23.97 34.36
N PHE A 379 10.21 -22.86 33.82
CA PHE A 379 10.03 -22.50 32.42
C PHE A 379 10.69 -23.52 31.48
N ARG A 380 11.82 -24.13 31.87
CA ARG A 380 12.46 -25.24 31.15
C ARG A 380 11.57 -26.48 31.09
N SER A 381 11.01 -26.89 32.23
CA SER A 381 10.14 -28.07 32.33
C SER A 381 8.80 -27.90 31.61
N SER A 382 8.24 -26.67 31.62
CA SER A 382 7.04 -26.32 30.86
C SER A 382 7.28 -26.42 29.36
N ALA A 383 8.42 -25.92 28.87
CA ALA A 383 8.78 -26.01 27.46
C ALA A 383 8.98 -27.46 26.98
N VAL A 384 9.58 -28.32 27.81
CA VAL A 384 9.74 -29.75 27.54
C VAL A 384 8.39 -30.49 27.52
N ASN A 385 7.51 -30.22 28.48
CA ASN A 385 6.20 -30.90 28.56
C ASN A 385 5.21 -30.47 27.47
N GLU A 386 5.28 -29.24 26.96
CA GLU A 386 4.46 -28.78 25.83
C GLU A 386 4.89 -29.40 24.49
N SER A 387 6.16 -29.81 24.36
CA SER A 387 6.74 -30.34 23.11
C SER A 387 6.63 -31.87 22.97
N THR A 388 6.56 -32.63 24.06
CA THR A 388 6.46 -34.11 24.05
C THR A 388 5.20 -34.69 23.37
N PRO A 389 3.96 -34.19 23.62
CA PRO A 389 2.76 -34.68 22.94
C PRO A 389 2.68 -34.29 21.45
N TYR A 390 3.50 -33.35 21.01
CA TYR A 390 3.58 -32.89 19.62
C TYR A 390 4.46 -33.81 18.77
N ILE A 391 5.60 -34.27 19.31
CA ILE A 391 6.46 -35.27 18.67
C ILE A 391 5.74 -36.61 18.48
N GLN A 392 4.98 -37.06 19.47
CA GLN A 392 4.18 -38.30 19.38
C GLN A 392 3.04 -38.22 18.34
N ARG A 393 2.53 -37.02 18.02
CA ARG A 393 1.49 -36.82 16.98
C ARG A 393 2.08 -36.78 15.57
N LEU A 394 3.30 -36.30 15.41
CA LEU A 394 4.04 -36.30 14.14
C LEU A 394 4.43 -37.70 13.67
N GLN A 395 4.74 -38.59 14.61
CA GLN A 395 5.13 -39.98 14.30
C GLN A 395 3.96 -40.86 13.84
N ASN A 396 2.71 -40.41 13.99
CA ASN A 396 1.51 -41.24 13.83
C ASN A 396 0.51 -40.72 12.78
N SER A 397 0.89 -39.79 11.88
CA SER A 397 -0.06 -39.17 10.95
C SER A 397 0.06 -39.72 9.51
N PRO A 398 -0.96 -40.42 8.98
CA PRO A 398 -1.11 -40.70 7.56
C PRO A 398 -1.88 -39.55 6.86
N PHE A 399 -1.33 -39.05 5.75
CA PHE A 399 -1.97 -38.05 4.89
C PHE A 399 -3.31 -38.55 4.34
N THR A 400 -4.39 -37.79 4.52
CA THR A 400 -5.48 -37.54 3.54
C THR A 400 -6.44 -36.48 4.08
N SER A 401 -6.77 -35.50 3.23
CA SER A 401 -7.67 -34.34 3.50
C SER A 401 -9.15 -34.77 3.56
N PRO A 402 -10.06 -34.01 4.22
CA PRO A 402 -10.79 -32.94 3.51
C PRO A 402 -10.94 -31.61 4.29
N LEU A 403 -11.11 -30.52 3.53
CA LEU A 403 -11.37 -29.14 3.98
C LEU A 403 -12.62 -28.98 4.86
N PRO A 404 -12.68 -27.93 5.72
CA PRO A 404 -13.59 -27.85 6.86
C PRO A 404 -14.95 -27.22 6.53
N LYS A 405 -16.00 -27.78 7.13
CA LYS A 405 -17.28 -27.09 7.33
C LYS A 405 -17.14 -26.11 8.49
N LEU A 406 -17.41 -24.83 8.25
CA LEU A 406 -17.65 -23.83 9.29
C LEU A 406 -19.09 -23.96 9.76
N GLU A 407 -19.29 -24.44 10.99
CA GLU A 407 -20.50 -24.20 11.76
C GLU A 407 -20.18 -23.30 12.96
N CYS A 408 -20.92 -22.20 13.07
CA CYS A 408 -20.98 -21.35 14.23
C CYS A 408 -21.43 -22.15 15.46
N SER A 409 -20.69 -22.04 16.56
CA SER A 409 -21.28 -22.19 17.89
C SER A 409 -20.64 -21.22 18.88
N VAL A 410 -21.42 -20.19 19.21
CA VAL A 410 -21.22 -19.35 20.40
C VAL A 410 -22.04 -19.98 21.52
N ALA A 411 -21.39 -20.34 22.63
CA ALA A 411 -22.08 -20.54 23.90
C ALA A 411 -21.23 -20.01 25.08
N GLN A 412 -21.80 -18.98 25.70
CA GLN A 412 -21.70 -18.56 27.12
C GLN A 412 -20.39 -17.92 27.62
N LEU A 413 -20.43 -16.59 27.77
CA LEU A 413 -20.55 -15.94 29.10
C LEU A 413 -20.83 -14.44 28.93
N ARG A 414 -21.97 -13.99 29.48
CA ARG A 414 -22.48 -12.62 29.46
C ARG A 414 -21.76 -11.73 30.49
N LYS A 415 -21.08 -10.69 30.01
CA LYS A 415 -21.01 -9.32 30.56
C LYS A 415 -20.81 -8.39 29.36
N LYS A 416 -21.62 -7.33 29.22
CA LYS A 416 -21.71 -6.40 28.06
C LYS A 416 -20.38 -6.28 27.29
N ARG A 417 -20.23 -7.04 26.20
CA ARG A 417 -19.10 -6.89 25.26
C ARG A 417 -19.46 -5.80 24.27
N ALA A 418 -18.52 -4.90 24.02
CA ALA A 418 -18.63 -3.95 22.93
C ALA A 418 -18.70 -4.70 21.58
N LYS A 419 -19.48 -4.16 20.64
CA LYS A 419 -19.82 -4.82 19.38
C LYS A 419 -18.67 -4.66 18.36
N PRO A 420 -18.43 -5.63 17.46
CA PRO A 420 -17.59 -5.46 16.28
C PRO A 420 -17.98 -4.23 15.44
N PHE A 421 -17.04 -3.68 14.66
CA PHE A 421 -17.26 -2.43 13.91
C PHE A 421 -18.43 -2.49 12.91
N LEU A 422 -18.58 -3.59 12.17
CA LEU A 422 -19.68 -3.72 11.20
C LEU A 422 -21.04 -3.80 11.90
N ASP A 423 -21.16 -4.51 13.02
CA ASP A 423 -22.36 -4.55 13.84
C ASP A 423 -22.76 -3.13 14.30
N GLN A 424 -21.77 -2.30 14.66
CA GLN A 424 -22.03 -0.90 15.03
C GLN A 424 -22.54 -0.06 13.85
N ILE A 425 -22.11 -0.36 12.61
CA ILE A 425 -22.63 0.29 11.41
C ILE A 425 -24.09 -0.17 11.18
N GLU A 426 -24.38 -1.47 11.29
CA GLU A 426 -25.74 -1.99 11.09
C GLU A 426 -26.74 -1.49 12.15
N ASP A 427 -26.28 -1.25 13.38
CA ASP A 427 -27.11 -0.66 14.43
C ASP A 427 -27.29 0.86 14.30
N PHE A 428 -26.52 1.54 13.44
CA PHE A 428 -26.53 3.00 13.36
C PHE A 428 -27.66 3.51 12.45
N ASP A 429 -28.64 4.16 13.06
CA ASP A 429 -29.73 4.81 12.33
C ASP A 429 -29.20 5.86 11.35
N GLY A 430 -29.45 5.65 10.05
CA GLY A 430 -29.07 6.58 8.98
C GLY A 430 -27.90 6.12 8.11
N ILE A 431 -27.31 4.94 8.37
CA ILE A 431 -26.35 4.29 7.45
C ILE A 431 -26.88 2.91 7.07
N GLU A 432 -26.84 2.57 5.78
CA GLU A 432 -27.18 1.23 5.28
C GLU A 432 -25.90 0.52 4.82
N TRP A 433 -25.71 -0.73 5.25
CA TRP A 433 -24.54 -1.52 4.84
C TRP A 433 -24.68 -2.03 3.40
N GLY A 434 -23.90 -1.44 2.50
CA GLY A 434 -23.80 -1.85 1.10
C GLY A 434 -22.80 -2.98 0.88
N ASN A 435 -23.17 -4.23 1.15
CA ASN A 435 -22.30 -5.37 0.87
C ASN A 435 -22.04 -5.54 -0.65
N ASN A 436 -20.85 -5.94 -1.07
CA ASN A 436 -20.48 -6.10 -2.49
C ASN A 436 -19.86 -7.48 -2.75
N CYS A 437 -19.71 -7.86 -4.02
CA CYS A 437 -19.15 -9.19 -4.35
C CYS A 437 -17.63 -9.29 -4.12
N ASN A 438 -16.90 -8.19 -4.32
CA ASN A 438 -15.48 -8.07 -4.01
C ASN A 438 -15.10 -6.60 -3.75
N GLU A 439 -13.88 -6.36 -3.27
CA GLU A 439 -13.43 -5.04 -2.84
C GLU A 439 -13.10 -4.09 -4.00
N LEU A 440 -12.75 -4.61 -5.19
CA LEU A 440 -12.60 -3.78 -6.39
C LEU A 440 -13.95 -3.15 -6.76
N ASN A 441 -15.00 -3.97 -6.89
CA ASN A 441 -16.34 -3.49 -7.19
C ASN A 441 -16.89 -2.60 -6.08
N ALA A 442 -16.60 -2.92 -4.82
CA ALA A 442 -16.98 -2.08 -3.67
C ALA A 442 -16.35 -0.69 -3.77
N SER A 443 -15.07 -0.60 -4.18
CA SER A 443 -14.40 0.69 -4.37
C SER A 443 -15.01 1.51 -5.51
N PHE A 444 -15.42 0.87 -6.61
CA PHE A 444 -16.17 1.52 -7.68
C PHE A 444 -17.58 1.96 -7.25
N ALA A 445 -18.27 1.16 -6.43
CA ALA A 445 -19.56 1.54 -5.87
C ALA A 445 -19.45 2.75 -4.91
N ALA A 446 -18.41 2.79 -4.07
CA ALA A 446 -18.15 3.95 -3.23
C ALA A 446 -17.85 5.21 -4.04
N ASP A 447 -17.12 5.09 -5.16
CA ASP A 447 -16.88 6.19 -6.10
C ASP A 447 -18.21 6.69 -6.73
N GLY A 448 -19.00 5.79 -7.31
CA GLY A 448 -20.28 6.13 -7.92
C GLY A 448 -21.28 6.75 -6.93
N TYR A 449 -21.30 6.26 -5.68
CA TYR A 449 -22.09 6.86 -4.60
C TYR A 449 -21.62 8.28 -4.28
N ALA A 450 -20.30 8.47 -4.14
CA ALA A 450 -19.70 9.76 -3.83
C ALA A 450 -19.99 10.83 -4.90
N ARG A 451 -20.03 10.44 -6.18
CA ARG A 451 -20.37 11.38 -7.26
C ARG A 451 -21.81 11.87 -7.25
N ILE A 452 -22.71 11.18 -6.55
CA ILE A 452 -24.11 11.58 -6.40
C ILE A 452 -24.36 12.28 -5.05
N ARG A 453 -23.77 11.80 -3.95
CA ARG A 453 -24.01 12.33 -2.59
C ARG A 453 -22.90 13.24 -2.07
N GLY A 454 -21.86 13.47 -2.85
CA GLY A 454 -20.71 14.30 -2.50
C GLY A 454 -19.63 13.57 -1.71
N ILE A 455 -19.90 12.43 -1.07
CA ILE A 455 -18.89 11.60 -0.38
C ILE A 455 -19.34 10.15 -0.31
N GLY A 456 -18.40 9.21 -0.42
CA GLY A 456 -18.64 7.77 -0.31
C GLY A 456 -17.69 7.15 0.70
N ALA A 457 -18.08 6.00 1.28
CA ALA A 457 -17.25 5.26 2.21
C ALA A 457 -17.12 3.80 1.76
N LEU A 458 -15.92 3.26 1.94
CA LEU A 458 -15.55 1.88 1.64
C LEU A 458 -14.94 1.27 2.91
N VAL A 459 -15.41 0.10 3.31
CA VAL A 459 -14.80 -0.68 4.39
C VAL A 459 -14.22 -1.96 3.82
N THR A 460 -12.91 -2.20 4.00
CA THR A 460 -12.26 -3.44 3.59
C THR A 460 -11.50 -4.08 4.75
N THR A 461 -11.17 -5.37 4.59
CA THR A 461 -10.22 -6.04 5.47
C THR A 461 -8.77 -5.70 5.12
N PHE A 462 -7.87 -5.84 6.09
CA PHE A 462 -6.43 -5.63 5.95
C PHE A 462 -5.81 -6.57 4.91
N GLY A 463 -4.81 -6.07 4.17
CA GLY A 463 -4.05 -6.82 3.18
C GLY A 463 -4.84 -7.21 1.94
N VAL A 464 -5.60 -8.31 1.99
CA VAL A 464 -6.24 -8.87 0.79
C VAL A 464 -7.34 -7.98 0.23
N GLY A 465 -8.14 -7.36 1.11
CA GLY A 465 -9.26 -6.51 0.71
C GLY A 465 -8.76 -5.16 0.21
N GLU A 466 -7.94 -4.48 1.01
CA GLU A 466 -7.39 -3.18 0.60
C GLU A 466 -6.53 -3.28 -0.67
N LEU A 467 -5.75 -4.34 -0.90
CA LEU A 467 -4.99 -4.44 -2.15
C LEU A 467 -5.88 -4.67 -3.37
N SER A 468 -7.03 -5.33 -3.22
CA SER A 468 -8.00 -5.51 -4.30
C SER A 468 -8.75 -4.21 -4.64
N ALA A 469 -9.02 -3.37 -3.63
CA ALA A 469 -9.65 -2.05 -3.80
C ALA A 469 -8.73 -0.96 -4.37
N ILE A 470 -7.42 -1.21 -4.43
CA ILE A 470 -6.42 -0.16 -4.69
C ILE A 470 -6.62 0.54 -6.04
N ASN A 471 -7.07 -0.21 -7.06
CA ASN A 471 -7.35 0.33 -8.39
C ASN A 471 -8.53 1.32 -8.36
N GLY A 472 -9.61 1.01 -7.64
CA GLY A 472 -10.74 1.93 -7.54
C GLY A 472 -10.41 3.17 -6.71
N ILE A 473 -9.61 3.03 -5.63
CA ILE A 473 -9.14 4.19 -4.86
C ILE A 473 -8.18 5.06 -5.68
N ALA A 474 -7.30 4.47 -6.49
CA ALA A 474 -6.47 5.21 -7.43
C ALA A 474 -7.32 5.96 -8.48
N GLY A 475 -8.39 5.33 -8.97
CA GLY A 475 -9.38 5.96 -9.84
C GLY A 475 -10.08 7.14 -9.18
N SER A 476 -10.59 6.97 -7.96
CA SER A 476 -11.18 8.06 -7.18
C SER A 476 -10.18 9.17 -6.92
N TYR A 477 -8.91 8.84 -6.69
CA TYR A 477 -7.86 9.85 -6.61
C TYR A 477 -7.74 10.60 -7.92
N ALA A 478 -7.45 9.94 -9.05
CA ALA A 478 -7.30 10.57 -10.35
C ALA A 478 -8.50 11.48 -10.73
N GLU A 479 -9.71 10.99 -10.44
CA GLU A 479 -10.97 11.65 -10.76
C GLU A 479 -11.42 12.71 -9.74
N MET A 480 -10.64 12.94 -8.68
CA MET A 480 -10.97 13.87 -7.59
C MET A 480 -12.33 13.54 -6.92
N VAL A 481 -12.53 12.27 -6.60
CA VAL A 481 -13.72 11.79 -5.91
C VAL A 481 -13.40 11.57 -4.43
N PRO A 482 -14.15 12.20 -3.51
CA PRO A 482 -13.97 12.03 -2.07
C PRO A 482 -14.51 10.67 -1.60
N VAL A 483 -13.59 9.70 -1.49
CA VAL A 483 -13.88 8.36 -0.96
C VAL A 483 -13.12 8.09 0.33
N VAL A 484 -13.85 7.73 1.38
CA VAL A 484 -13.28 7.38 2.69
C VAL A 484 -13.02 5.88 2.73
N HIS A 485 -11.75 5.47 2.64
CA HIS A 485 -11.37 4.07 2.73
C HIS A 485 -10.98 3.69 4.16
N ILE A 486 -11.82 2.91 4.82
CA ILE A 486 -11.62 2.39 6.17
C ILE A 486 -11.14 0.95 6.06
N VAL A 487 -9.98 0.66 6.65
CA VAL A 487 -9.40 -0.69 6.64
C VAL A 487 -9.41 -1.24 8.06
N GLY A 488 -10.10 -2.37 8.25
CA GLY A 488 -10.04 -3.12 9.50
C GLY A 488 -8.65 -3.75 9.67
N THR A 489 -7.78 -3.10 10.44
CA THR A 489 -6.39 -3.54 10.69
C THR A 489 -6.29 -4.46 11.91
N PRO A 490 -5.26 -5.32 12.00
CA PRO A 490 -5.02 -6.17 13.17
C PRO A 490 -4.97 -5.37 14.47
N SER A 491 -5.18 -6.03 15.63
CA SER A 491 -5.24 -5.32 16.91
C SER A 491 -3.97 -4.51 17.20
N ILE A 492 -4.08 -3.42 17.96
CA ILE A 492 -2.91 -2.59 18.31
C ILE A 492 -1.82 -3.44 18.97
N ALA A 493 -2.22 -4.36 19.86
CA ALA A 493 -1.29 -5.28 20.53
C ALA A 493 -0.56 -6.18 19.53
N SER A 494 -1.29 -6.73 18.56
CA SER A 494 -0.73 -7.56 17.49
C SER A 494 0.22 -6.80 16.58
N GLN A 495 -0.11 -5.56 16.21
CA GLN A 495 0.75 -4.70 15.42
C GLN A 495 2.04 -4.38 16.19
N PHE A 496 1.91 -4.02 17.46
CA PHE A 496 3.05 -3.69 18.33
C PHE A 496 3.97 -4.89 18.57
N SER A 497 3.41 -6.09 18.74
CA SER A 497 4.20 -7.31 18.93
C SER A 497 4.81 -7.86 17.65
N GLY A 498 4.59 -7.22 16.49
CA GLY A 498 5.04 -7.75 15.19
C GLY A 498 4.44 -9.12 14.86
N ALA A 499 3.22 -9.40 15.34
CA ALA A 499 2.63 -10.73 15.21
C ALA A 499 2.49 -11.15 13.74
N ILE A 500 2.81 -12.39 13.40
CA ILE A 500 2.55 -12.92 12.06
C ILE A 500 1.08 -13.33 11.99
N ILE A 501 0.25 -12.45 11.43
CA ILE A 501 -1.21 -12.63 11.31
C ILE A 501 -1.58 -12.87 9.84
N HIS A 502 -2.67 -13.62 9.62
CA HIS A 502 -3.26 -13.78 8.30
C HIS A 502 -3.56 -12.40 7.66
N HIS A 503 -3.49 -12.34 6.33
CA HIS A 503 -3.57 -11.10 5.56
C HIS A 503 -2.46 -10.05 5.83
N THR A 504 -1.32 -10.46 6.37
CA THR A 504 -0.07 -9.68 6.34
C THR A 504 0.87 -10.27 5.28
N LEU A 505 1.99 -9.59 4.99
CA LEU A 505 3.10 -10.20 4.23
C LEU A 505 3.94 -11.17 5.08
N GLY A 506 3.53 -11.46 6.32
CA GLY A 506 4.27 -12.30 7.25
C GLY A 506 5.60 -11.72 7.74
N ASN A 507 5.88 -10.45 7.42
CA ASN A 507 7.17 -9.80 7.62
C ASN A 507 7.20 -8.87 8.83
N ASN A 508 6.28 -9.03 9.80
CA ASN A 508 6.07 -8.19 11.00
C ASN A 508 5.76 -6.70 10.78
N ASP A 509 5.67 -6.22 9.53
CA ASP A 509 5.34 -4.84 9.19
C ASP A 509 3.86 -4.69 8.80
N PHE A 510 3.08 -4.03 9.66
CA PHE A 510 1.66 -3.75 9.45
C PHE A 510 1.40 -2.41 8.74
N ARG A 511 2.44 -1.70 8.31
CA ARG A 511 2.33 -0.42 7.60
C ARG A 511 2.53 -0.54 6.10
N VAL A 512 2.95 -1.70 5.60
CA VAL A 512 3.25 -1.91 4.17
C VAL A 512 2.11 -1.45 3.27
N PHE A 513 0.88 -1.89 3.54
CA PHE A 513 -0.26 -1.58 2.67
C PHE A 513 -0.66 -0.10 2.75
N ALA A 514 -0.72 0.48 3.94
CA ALA A 514 -0.93 1.92 4.08
C ALA A 514 0.15 2.75 3.37
N ASN A 515 1.41 2.30 3.37
CA ASN A 515 2.49 2.94 2.61
C ASN A 515 2.23 2.89 1.09
N MET A 516 1.67 1.80 0.56
CA MET A 516 1.26 1.71 -0.84
C MET A 516 0.14 2.71 -1.17
N TYR A 517 -0.80 2.90 -0.23
CA TYR A 517 -1.90 3.85 -0.37
C TYR A 517 -1.47 5.32 -0.32
N LYS A 518 -0.25 5.63 0.13
CA LYS A 518 0.21 7.00 0.39
C LYS A 518 0.23 7.89 -0.86
N GLU A 519 0.51 7.30 -2.02
CA GLU A 519 0.60 8.03 -3.29
C GLU A 519 -0.76 8.22 -3.97
N ILE A 520 -1.81 7.57 -3.46
CA ILE A 520 -3.16 7.57 -4.03
C ILE A 520 -4.22 8.01 -3.00
N THR A 521 -3.80 8.62 -1.89
CA THR A 521 -4.70 9.22 -0.90
C THR A 521 -4.17 10.56 -0.44
N ILE A 522 -5.06 11.53 -0.21
CA ILE A 522 -4.65 12.90 0.18
C ILE A 522 -4.28 13.00 1.65
N ALA A 523 -4.85 12.12 2.47
CA ALA A 523 -4.57 12.02 3.89
C ALA A 523 -4.75 10.58 4.35
N GLN A 524 -3.94 10.19 5.33
CA GLN A 524 -4.03 8.88 5.96
C GLN A 524 -3.96 9.04 7.47
N THR A 525 -4.55 8.07 8.18
CA THR A 525 -4.34 7.92 9.62
C THR A 525 -4.38 6.46 10.05
N ASN A 526 -3.73 6.19 11.18
CA ASN A 526 -3.89 4.96 11.93
C ASN A 526 -4.49 5.31 13.29
N LEU A 527 -5.67 4.77 13.55
CA LEU A 527 -6.40 5.12 14.74
C LEU A 527 -5.83 4.40 15.96
N THR A 528 -5.86 5.11 17.07
CA THR A 528 -5.56 4.68 18.43
C THR A 528 -6.60 5.31 19.34
N ARG A 529 -6.72 4.85 20.59
CA ARG A 529 -7.66 5.44 21.55
C ARG A 529 -7.43 6.94 21.80
N LYS A 530 -6.20 7.42 21.64
CA LYS A 530 -5.82 8.80 21.97
C LYS A 530 -6.08 9.80 20.85
N ASN A 531 -6.08 9.34 19.60
CA ASN A 531 -6.16 10.22 18.43
C ASN A 531 -7.45 10.03 17.62
N ALA A 532 -8.28 9.02 17.92
CA ALA A 532 -9.39 8.62 17.05
C ALA A 532 -10.32 9.79 16.66
N ALA A 533 -10.80 10.57 17.63
CA ALA A 533 -11.70 11.70 17.35
C ALA A 533 -11.04 12.76 16.45
N GLU A 534 -9.88 13.27 16.84
CA GLU A 534 -9.19 14.36 16.11
C GLU A 534 -8.70 13.93 14.72
N GLU A 535 -8.19 12.70 14.60
CA GLU A 535 -7.65 12.21 13.33
C GLU A 535 -8.76 11.88 12.32
N ILE A 536 -9.90 11.33 12.75
CA ILE A 536 -11.07 11.12 11.88
C ILE A 536 -11.53 12.48 11.33
N ASP A 537 -11.72 13.48 12.18
CA ASP A 537 -12.14 14.82 11.76
C ASP A 537 -11.15 15.45 10.78
N ARG A 538 -9.85 15.33 11.06
CA ARG A 538 -8.79 15.84 10.20
C ARG A 538 -8.84 15.21 8.81
N VAL A 539 -8.88 13.88 8.73
CA VAL A 539 -8.85 13.20 7.42
C VAL A 539 -10.15 13.42 6.66
N LEU A 540 -11.33 13.40 7.30
CA LEU A 540 -12.61 13.69 6.66
C LEU A 540 -12.65 15.11 6.10
N THR A 541 -12.15 16.10 6.86
CA THR A 541 -12.02 17.48 6.40
C THR A 541 -11.12 17.57 5.16
N GLN A 542 -10.01 16.83 5.12
CA GLN A 542 -9.16 16.79 3.92
C GLN A 542 -9.83 16.08 2.74
N CYS A 543 -10.56 14.98 2.98
CA CYS A 543 -11.31 14.25 1.96
C CYS A 543 -12.27 15.19 1.22
N TRP A 544 -13.08 15.93 1.97
CA TRP A 544 -14.05 16.89 1.46
C TRP A 544 -13.40 18.07 0.75
N LEU A 545 -12.56 18.84 1.46
CA LEU A 545 -12.00 20.09 0.94
C LEU A 545 -11.14 19.90 -0.32
N LYS A 546 -10.49 18.74 -0.43
CA LYS A 546 -9.60 18.41 -1.56
C LYS A 546 -10.31 17.61 -2.64
N GLY A 547 -11.50 17.05 -2.38
CA GLY A 547 -12.19 16.13 -3.27
C GLY A 547 -11.29 14.94 -3.62
N ARG A 548 -10.73 14.25 -2.63
CA ARG A 548 -9.75 13.16 -2.86
C ARG A 548 -9.94 12.07 -1.81
N PRO A 549 -9.59 10.82 -2.13
CA PRO A 549 -9.76 9.72 -1.20
C PRO A 549 -8.78 9.80 -0.02
N ILE A 550 -9.18 9.21 1.10
CA ILE A 550 -8.40 9.10 2.33
C ILE A 550 -8.32 7.65 2.81
N TYR A 551 -7.34 7.36 3.66
CA TYR A 551 -7.16 6.04 4.27
C TYR A 551 -7.26 6.12 5.80
N ILE A 552 -8.07 5.24 6.40
CA ILE A 552 -8.20 5.09 7.85
C ILE A 552 -7.87 3.65 8.23
N GLY A 553 -6.68 3.43 8.77
CA GLY A 553 -6.34 2.17 9.42
C GLY A 553 -7.05 2.09 10.78
N PHE A 554 -8.05 1.21 10.89
CA PHE A 554 -8.89 1.04 12.07
C PHE A 554 -8.54 -0.28 12.76
N PRO A 555 -7.77 -0.31 13.87
CA PRO A 555 -7.48 -1.55 14.58
C PRO A 555 -8.77 -2.21 15.11
N VAL A 556 -8.93 -3.52 14.87
CA VAL A 556 -10.18 -4.23 15.21
C VAL A 556 -10.55 -4.13 16.69
N ASP A 557 -9.56 -4.10 17.59
CA ASP A 557 -9.80 -3.95 19.02
C ASP A 557 -10.28 -2.54 19.39
N LEU A 558 -10.03 -1.54 18.54
CA LEU A 558 -10.42 -0.16 18.78
C LEU A 558 -11.94 0.02 18.85
N SER A 559 -12.69 -0.78 18.06
CA SER A 559 -14.17 -0.78 18.04
C SER A 559 -14.78 -1.01 19.41
N SER A 560 -14.06 -1.69 20.30
CA SER A 560 -14.55 -2.08 21.62
C SER A 560 -14.29 -1.06 22.73
N TYR A 561 -13.65 0.07 22.42
CA TYR A 561 -13.29 1.07 23.43
C TYR A 561 -14.14 2.32 23.31
N GLU A 562 -14.70 2.74 24.45
CA GLU A 562 -15.24 4.09 24.59
C GLU A 562 -14.08 5.09 24.71
N ILE A 563 -14.19 6.21 23.99
CA ILE A 563 -13.26 7.33 24.10
C ILE A 563 -13.99 8.51 24.74
N ASN A 564 -13.30 9.22 25.65
CA ASN A 564 -13.83 10.43 26.23
C ASN A 564 -13.73 11.56 25.20
N VAL A 565 -14.85 11.89 24.56
CA VAL A 565 -14.95 13.07 23.70
C VAL A 565 -15.41 14.24 24.57
N ASN A 566 -14.64 15.33 24.58
CA ASN A 566 -15.08 16.53 25.27
C ASN A 566 -16.32 17.09 24.55
N PRO A 567 -17.49 17.18 25.21
CA PRO A 567 -18.71 17.66 24.57
C PRO A 567 -18.59 19.08 23.99
N LEU A 568 -17.71 19.90 24.55
CA LEU A 568 -17.42 21.26 24.06
C LEU A 568 -16.62 21.27 22.75
N LEU A 569 -16.01 20.14 22.39
CA LEU A 569 -15.24 19.93 21.16
C LEU A 569 -16.07 19.19 20.08
N ILE A 570 -17.26 18.68 20.42
CA ILE A 570 -18.19 18.15 19.42
C ILE A 570 -18.77 19.34 18.65
N LYS A 571 -18.18 19.62 17.49
CA LYS A 571 -18.62 20.67 16.58
C LYS A 571 -18.77 20.06 15.18
N PRO A 572 -19.68 20.58 14.35
CA PRO A 572 -19.68 20.24 12.92
C PRO A 572 -18.29 20.46 12.34
N LEU A 573 -17.88 19.58 11.41
CA LEU A 573 -16.59 19.72 10.71
C LEU A 573 -16.52 21.10 10.06
N ASN A 574 -15.38 21.78 10.22
CA ASN A 574 -15.17 23.04 9.53
C ASN A 574 -14.77 22.76 8.07
N LEU A 575 -15.74 22.86 7.17
CA LEU A 575 -15.57 22.66 5.73
C LEU A 575 -15.37 23.99 4.98
N SER A 576 -15.02 25.08 5.67
CA SER A 576 -14.72 26.36 5.04
C SER A 576 -13.48 26.28 4.14
N ILE A 577 -13.58 26.79 2.92
CA ILE A 577 -12.42 26.99 2.05
C ILE A 577 -11.53 28.12 2.59
N THR A 578 -10.25 28.11 2.20
CA THR A 578 -9.32 29.18 2.57
C THR A 578 -9.59 30.40 1.72
N CYS A 579 -9.72 31.58 2.35
CA CYS A 579 -9.92 32.81 1.60
C CYS A 579 -8.71 33.18 0.75
N ASN A 580 -8.98 33.73 -0.43
CA ASN A 580 -7.98 34.29 -1.32
C ASN A 580 -7.24 35.43 -0.61
N PRO A 581 -5.93 35.60 -0.84
CA PRO A 581 -5.22 36.79 -0.38
C PRO A 581 -5.86 38.04 -0.99
N LYS A 582 -6.24 39.03 -0.16
CA LYS A 582 -7.04 40.18 -0.59
C LYS A 582 -6.41 40.94 -1.77
N ASP A 583 -5.12 41.23 -1.69
CA ASP A 583 -4.42 42.02 -2.71
C ASP A 583 -4.30 41.25 -4.03
N ASP A 584 -3.97 39.95 -3.98
CA ASP A 584 -3.89 39.08 -5.17
C ASP A 584 -5.26 38.84 -5.80
N HIS A 585 -6.30 38.67 -4.98
CA HIS A 585 -7.70 38.56 -5.42
C HIS A 585 -8.10 39.81 -6.18
N GLN A 586 -7.93 40.99 -5.56
CA GLN A 586 -8.32 42.26 -6.15
C GLN A 586 -7.57 42.52 -7.46
N ALA A 587 -6.26 42.26 -7.50
CA ALA A 587 -5.45 42.41 -8.70
C ALA A 587 -5.91 41.47 -9.83
N ALA A 588 -6.24 40.22 -9.51
CA ALA A 588 -6.79 39.27 -10.47
C ALA A 588 -8.14 39.75 -11.01
N LEU A 589 -9.06 40.13 -10.12
CA LEU A 589 -10.39 40.62 -10.46
C LEU A 589 -10.33 41.85 -11.39
N GLU A 590 -9.56 42.87 -11.02
CA GLU A 590 -9.39 44.09 -11.82
C GLU A 590 -8.80 43.80 -13.19
N THR A 591 -7.81 42.90 -13.26
CA THR A 591 -7.20 42.48 -14.52
C THR A 591 -8.22 41.77 -15.41
N VAL A 592 -8.98 40.81 -14.86
CA VAL A 592 -10.01 40.07 -15.61
C VAL A 592 -11.08 41.03 -16.13
N LEU A 593 -11.62 41.90 -15.27
CA LEU A 593 -12.62 42.90 -15.65
C LEU A 593 -12.10 43.86 -16.74
N GLY A 594 -10.83 44.27 -16.65
CA GLY A 594 -10.18 45.11 -17.65
C GLY A 594 -10.03 44.44 -19.02
N LEU A 595 -9.87 43.12 -19.06
CA LEU A 595 -9.82 42.32 -20.29
C LEU A 595 -11.21 42.08 -20.85
N VAL A 596 -12.17 41.73 -19.99
CA VAL A 596 -13.59 41.54 -20.34
C VAL A 596 -14.15 42.79 -21.03
N LYS A 597 -13.87 44.00 -20.52
CA LYS A 597 -14.31 45.27 -21.12
C LYS A 597 -13.77 45.54 -22.54
N LYS A 598 -12.71 44.85 -22.97
CA LYS A 598 -12.06 45.05 -24.28
C LYS A 598 -12.42 43.95 -25.28
N ALA A 599 -13.05 42.87 -24.85
CA ALA A 599 -13.34 41.72 -25.69
C ALA A 599 -14.75 41.86 -26.30
N GLU A 600 -14.87 41.52 -27.58
CA GLU A 600 -16.15 41.57 -28.32
C GLU A 600 -16.82 40.20 -28.43
N ASN A 601 -16.02 39.13 -28.40
CA ASN A 601 -16.49 37.74 -28.43
C ASN A 601 -15.89 36.94 -27.24
N ILE A 602 -16.67 36.80 -26.16
CA ILE A 602 -16.29 36.07 -24.95
C ILE A 602 -17.07 34.75 -24.90
N ILE A 603 -16.39 33.66 -24.53
CA ILE A 603 -17.02 32.37 -24.30
C ILE A 603 -16.61 31.79 -22.94
N VAL A 604 -17.42 30.86 -22.43
CA VAL A 604 -17.14 30.09 -21.21
C VAL A 604 -16.90 28.62 -21.57
N ILE A 605 -15.84 28.02 -21.03
CA ILE A 605 -15.61 26.58 -21.09
C ILE A 605 -15.59 26.03 -19.66
N VAL A 606 -16.57 25.20 -19.32
CA VAL A 606 -16.68 24.51 -18.03
C VAL A 606 -16.01 23.15 -18.13
N ASP A 607 -15.21 22.79 -17.14
CA ASP A 607 -14.43 21.56 -17.15
C ASP A 607 -14.45 20.86 -15.78
N ALA A 608 -13.80 19.70 -15.69
CA ALA A 608 -13.91 18.71 -14.63
C ALA A 608 -13.83 19.30 -13.21
N CYS A 609 -12.87 20.19 -12.95
CA CYS A 609 -12.66 20.70 -11.59
C CYS A 609 -13.82 21.61 -11.13
N ALA A 610 -14.59 22.21 -12.04
CA ALA A 610 -15.80 22.95 -11.66
C ALA A 610 -16.86 21.99 -11.09
N VAL A 611 -17.02 20.81 -11.71
CA VAL A 611 -17.91 19.74 -11.22
C VAL A 611 -17.43 19.22 -9.87
N ARG A 612 -16.14 18.86 -9.78
CA ARG A 612 -15.53 18.18 -8.63
C ARG A 612 -15.42 19.04 -7.37
N HIS A 613 -15.55 20.36 -7.50
CA HIS A 613 -15.47 21.31 -6.38
C HIS A 613 -16.78 22.09 -6.18
N GLU A 614 -17.91 21.51 -6.56
CA GLU A 614 -19.26 22.03 -6.29
C GLU A 614 -19.47 23.46 -6.82
N MET A 615 -18.89 23.79 -7.97
CA MET A 615 -18.98 25.12 -8.57
C MET A 615 -20.14 25.28 -9.56
N ILE A 616 -20.85 24.20 -9.88
CA ILE A 616 -21.84 24.21 -10.98
C ILE A 616 -22.96 25.23 -10.75
N GLU A 617 -23.50 25.35 -9.54
CA GLU A 617 -24.52 26.37 -9.26
C GLU A 617 -23.98 27.80 -9.44
N LYS A 618 -22.74 28.07 -9.01
CA LYS A 618 -22.09 29.37 -9.17
C LYS A 618 -21.79 29.68 -10.64
N VAL A 619 -21.38 28.66 -11.39
CA VAL A 619 -21.16 28.75 -12.85
C VAL A 619 -22.48 29.03 -13.57
N LEU A 620 -23.58 28.38 -13.20
CA LEU A 620 -24.90 28.64 -13.77
C LEU A 620 -25.34 30.08 -13.49
N ARG A 621 -25.21 30.58 -12.25
CA ARG A 621 -25.49 31.99 -11.94
C ARG A 621 -24.63 32.95 -12.76
N PHE A 622 -23.36 32.64 -12.94
CA PHE A 622 -22.47 33.42 -13.79
C PHE A 622 -22.95 33.44 -15.26
N ILE A 623 -23.31 32.28 -15.80
CA ILE A 623 -23.83 32.17 -17.18
C ILE A 623 -25.16 32.92 -17.33
N GLU A 624 -26.09 32.78 -16.38
CA GLU A 624 -27.37 33.49 -16.37
C GLU A 624 -27.19 35.01 -16.19
N HIS A 625 -26.20 35.45 -15.42
CA HIS A 625 -25.92 36.87 -15.24
C HIS A 625 -25.29 37.49 -16.49
N THR A 626 -24.34 36.77 -17.11
CA THR A 626 -23.53 37.29 -18.23
C THR A 626 -24.12 36.98 -19.61
N GLN A 627 -25.05 36.02 -19.69
CA GLN A 627 -25.65 35.50 -20.92
C GLN A 627 -24.62 34.97 -21.95
N LEU A 628 -23.41 34.64 -21.51
CA LEU A 628 -22.32 34.17 -22.38
C LEU A 628 -22.58 32.76 -22.93
N PRO A 629 -22.16 32.47 -24.18
CA PRO A 629 -22.18 31.10 -24.69
C PRO A 629 -21.26 30.21 -23.85
N VAL A 630 -21.79 29.04 -23.46
CA VAL A 630 -21.09 28.06 -22.64
C VAL A 630 -20.89 26.74 -23.38
N TYR A 631 -19.68 26.22 -23.25
CA TYR A 631 -19.26 24.90 -23.70
C TYR A 631 -18.82 24.09 -22.49
N VAL A 632 -18.93 22.76 -22.59
CA VAL A 632 -18.39 21.85 -21.58
C VAL A 632 -17.32 20.97 -22.21
N THR A 633 -16.34 20.54 -21.45
CA THR A 633 -15.43 19.47 -21.87
C THR A 633 -16.10 18.09 -21.71
N PRO A 634 -15.55 17.02 -22.30
CA PRO A 634 -16.00 15.65 -22.03
C PRO A 634 -16.20 15.33 -20.55
N MET A 635 -15.24 15.71 -19.70
CA MET A 635 -15.28 15.46 -18.25
C MET A 635 -16.28 16.33 -17.49
N ALA A 636 -16.83 17.37 -18.14
CA ALA A 636 -17.90 18.21 -17.61
C ALA A 636 -19.25 17.97 -18.31
N LYS A 637 -19.38 16.90 -19.10
CA LYS A 637 -20.66 16.53 -19.71
C LYS A 637 -21.74 16.38 -18.64
N GLY A 638 -22.92 16.95 -18.88
CA GLY A 638 -24.02 16.96 -17.90
C GLY A 638 -23.90 17.98 -16.77
N SER A 639 -22.82 18.77 -16.72
CA SER A 639 -22.70 19.83 -15.71
C SER A 639 -23.60 21.03 -15.99
N ILE A 640 -23.93 21.27 -17.25
CA ILE A 640 -24.88 22.30 -17.70
C ILE A 640 -26.02 21.58 -18.42
N ASP A 641 -27.26 22.00 -18.16
CA ASP A 641 -28.43 21.49 -18.90
C ASP A 641 -28.25 21.80 -20.39
N GLU A 642 -28.31 20.77 -21.23
CA GLU A 642 -28.04 20.92 -22.67
C GLU A 642 -29.21 21.55 -23.41
N ASN A 643 -30.33 21.79 -22.71
CA ASN A 643 -31.45 22.61 -23.16
C ASN A 643 -31.34 24.06 -22.70
N HIS A 644 -30.34 24.40 -21.88
CA HIS A 644 -30.06 25.78 -21.50
C HIS A 644 -29.71 26.60 -22.74
N LEU A 645 -30.26 27.80 -22.86
CA LEU A 645 -30.09 28.63 -24.07
C LEU A 645 -28.62 28.88 -24.38
N GLN A 646 -27.83 29.22 -23.37
CA GLN A 646 -26.41 29.48 -23.54
C GLN A 646 -25.57 28.24 -23.89
N PHE A 647 -26.09 27.02 -23.74
CA PHE A 647 -25.31 25.81 -24.02
C PHE A 647 -25.04 25.66 -25.52
N ARG A 648 -23.77 25.49 -25.89
CA ARG A 648 -23.32 25.43 -27.29
C ARG A 648 -22.66 24.12 -27.68
N GLY A 649 -22.43 23.20 -26.75
CA GLY A 649 -21.97 21.83 -27.02
C GLY A 649 -20.73 21.41 -26.23
N VAL A 650 -20.23 20.22 -26.58
CA VAL A 650 -19.03 19.63 -25.97
C VAL A 650 -17.79 20.03 -26.78
N PHE A 651 -16.79 20.62 -26.12
CA PHE A 651 -15.51 20.98 -26.73
C PHE A 651 -14.38 20.06 -26.26
N ALA A 652 -13.85 19.28 -27.21
CA ALA A 652 -12.78 18.31 -27.06
C ALA A 652 -11.79 18.41 -28.24
N GLY A 653 -11.39 19.64 -28.63
CA GLY A 653 -10.51 19.84 -29.78
C GLY A 653 -11.15 19.36 -31.09
N ASN A 654 -10.40 18.59 -31.88
CA ASN A 654 -10.87 18.06 -33.17
C ASN A 654 -12.04 17.08 -33.02
N SER A 655 -12.20 16.45 -31.86
CA SER A 655 -13.30 15.52 -31.59
C SER A 655 -14.65 16.20 -31.36
N SER A 656 -14.67 17.54 -31.32
CA SER A 656 -15.90 18.34 -31.26
C SER A 656 -16.55 18.46 -32.65
N THR A 657 -17.83 18.81 -32.71
CA THR A 657 -18.47 19.16 -33.99
C THR A 657 -17.80 20.38 -34.63
N GLU A 658 -17.85 20.47 -35.97
CA GLU A 658 -17.20 21.59 -36.67
C GLU A 658 -17.71 22.96 -36.21
N ARG A 659 -19.01 23.05 -35.88
CA ARG A 659 -19.62 24.27 -35.37
C ARG A 659 -18.98 24.67 -34.04
N VAL A 660 -18.88 23.74 -33.09
CA VAL A 660 -18.25 24.00 -31.78
C VAL A 660 -16.80 24.43 -31.96
N GLN A 661 -16.03 23.78 -32.83
CA GLN A 661 -14.65 24.17 -33.10
C GLN A 661 -14.56 25.60 -33.65
N LYS A 662 -15.35 25.94 -34.66
CA LYS A 662 -15.36 27.27 -35.28
C LYS A 662 -15.74 28.36 -34.27
N GLU A 663 -16.77 28.13 -33.46
CA GLU A 663 -17.20 29.09 -32.44
C GLU A 663 -16.11 29.28 -31.37
N VAL A 664 -15.55 28.19 -30.83
CA VAL A 664 -14.54 28.27 -29.77
C VAL A 664 -13.25 28.94 -30.25
N TYR A 665 -12.76 28.61 -31.46
CA TYR A 665 -11.53 29.19 -31.99
C TYR A 665 -11.66 30.64 -32.49
N SER A 666 -12.88 31.10 -32.77
CA SER A 666 -13.16 32.49 -33.15
C SER A 666 -13.31 33.44 -31.95
N ALA A 667 -13.34 32.93 -30.73
CA ALA A 667 -13.40 33.74 -29.51
C ALA A 667 -12.18 34.68 -29.38
N ASP A 668 -12.42 35.86 -28.83
CA ASP A 668 -11.38 36.83 -28.48
C ASP A 668 -10.90 36.66 -27.04
N LEU A 669 -11.80 36.21 -26.16
CA LEU A 669 -11.49 35.88 -24.78
C LEU A 669 -12.23 34.60 -24.36
N ILE A 670 -11.51 33.69 -23.72
CA ILE A 670 -12.00 32.39 -23.26
C ILE A 670 -11.88 32.34 -21.74
N LEU A 671 -13.00 32.16 -21.06
CA LEU A 671 -13.07 31.94 -19.63
C LEU A 671 -13.16 30.43 -19.37
N SER A 672 -12.02 29.80 -19.08
CA SER A 672 -11.95 28.37 -18.80
C SER A 672 -12.05 28.13 -17.30
N ILE A 673 -13.12 27.47 -16.85
CA ILE A 673 -13.44 27.27 -15.45
C ILE A 673 -13.17 25.80 -15.07
N GLY A 674 -12.20 25.59 -14.20
CA GLY A 674 -11.84 24.28 -13.67
C GLY A 674 -11.13 23.35 -14.65
N SER A 675 -10.25 23.88 -15.51
CA SER A 675 -9.71 23.12 -16.64
C SER A 675 -8.79 21.95 -16.24
N LEU A 676 -9.02 20.76 -16.79
CA LEU A 676 -8.19 19.56 -16.63
C LEU A 676 -7.82 18.97 -18.01
N LYS A 677 -6.68 19.37 -18.55
CA LYS A 677 -6.30 19.11 -19.95
C LYS A 677 -5.57 17.77 -20.13
N THR A 678 -6.30 16.66 -20.06
CA THR A 678 -5.80 15.29 -20.32
C THR A 678 -5.89 14.98 -21.81
N ASP A 679 -5.20 13.93 -22.28
CA ASP A 679 -5.25 13.48 -23.67
C ASP A 679 -6.68 13.24 -24.17
N VAL A 680 -7.49 12.46 -23.46
CA VAL A 680 -8.88 12.16 -23.87
C VAL A 680 -9.78 13.39 -23.72
N ASN A 681 -9.70 14.13 -22.61
CA ASN A 681 -10.52 15.33 -22.38
C ASN A 681 -10.24 16.45 -23.40
N THR A 682 -9.09 16.37 -24.09
CA THR A 682 -8.66 17.31 -25.14
C THR A 682 -8.74 16.76 -26.57
N GLY A 683 -9.35 15.58 -26.76
CA GLY A 683 -9.47 14.94 -28.07
C GLY A 683 -8.11 14.57 -28.67
N GLY A 684 -7.25 13.92 -27.89
CA GLY A 684 -5.89 13.54 -28.29
C GLY A 684 -4.92 14.72 -28.36
N PHE A 685 -5.00 15.66 -27.41
CA PHE A 685 -4.20 16.90 -27.40
C PHE A 685 -4.41 17.85 -28.59
N THR A 686 -5.55 17.73 -29.27
CA THR A 686 -5.95 18.63 -30.36
C THR A 686 -6.66 19.90 -29.87
N TYR A 687 -7.03 19.96 -28.58
CA TYR A 687 -7.47 21.16 -27.86
C TYR A 687 -6.34 22.21 -27.83
N ARG A 688 -6.30 23.09 -28.83
CA ARG A 688 -5.23 24.10 -28.98
C ARG A 688 -5.75 25.51 -28.74
N LEU A 689 -6.08 25.83 -27.48
CA LEU A 689 -6.46 27.18 -27.11
C LEU A 689 -5.26 28.12 -27.01
N SER A 690 -5.38 29.32 -27.58
CA SER A 690 -4.34 30.34 -27.50
C SER A 690 -4.24 30.92 -26.09
N LYS A 691 -3.09 30.74 -25.44
CA LYS A 691 -2.81 31.35 -24.12
C LYS A 691 -3.01 32.87 -24.11
N LYS A 692 -2.81 33.55 -25.24
CA LYS A 692 -3.02 35.02 -25.36
C LYS A 692 -4.48 35.45 -25.26
N LYS A 693 -5.42 34.49 -25.27
CA LYS A 693 -6.86 34.72 -25.24
C LYS A 693 -7.56 33.94 -24.11
N THR A 694 -6.84 33.19 -23.28
CA THR A 694 -7.45 32.31 -22.28
C THR A 694 -7.15 32.76 -20.86
N ILE A 695 -8.21 32.86 -20.05
CA ILE A 695 -8.15 32.98 -18.59
C ILE A 695 -8.58 31.64 -18.02
N GLU A 696 -7.75 31.04 -17.15
CA GLU A 696 -8.05 29.78 -16.49
C GLU A 696 -8.33 30.04 -14.99
N PHE A 697 -9.58 29.82 -14.58
CA PHE A 697 -9.98 29.81 -13.17
C PHE A 697 -9.77 28.40 -12.62
N GLN A 698 -8.77 28.20 -11.76
CA GLN A 698 -8.42 26.90 -11.19
C GLN A 698 -8.75 26.85 -9.70
N THR A 699 -8.80 25.65 -9.13
CA THR A 699 -9.12 25.46 -7.70
C THR A 699 -8.12 26.14 -6.76
N TYR A 700 -6.87 26.35 -7.16
CA TYR A 700 -5.84 26.89 -6.25
C TYR A 700 -5.03 28.05 -6.82
N HIS A 701 -5.38 28.52 -8.02
CA HIS A 701 -4.75 29.68 -8.66
C HIS A 701 -5.64 30.17 -9.81
N THR A 702 -5.37 31.36 -10.32
CA THR A 702 -6.00 31.85 -11.55
C THR A 702 -4.90 32.22 -12.54
N LYS A 703 -5.00 31.77 -13.79
CA LYS A 703 -4.07 32.16 -14.86
C LYS A 703 -4.75 33.18 -15.76
N VAL A 704 -4.13 34.33 -15.92
CA VAL A 704 -4.54 35.33 -16.91
C VAL A 704 -3.48 35.37 -17.98
N PHE A 705 -3.79 34.76 -19.13
CA PHE A 705 -2.84 34.52 -20.20
C PHE A 705 -1.58 33.77 -19.74
N TYR A 706 -0.47 34.47 -19.56
CA TYR A 706 0.80 33.92 -19.07
C TYR A 706 1.04 34.22 -17.58
N ALA A 707 0.30 35.17 -17.00
CA ALA A 707 0.43 35.54 -15.60
C ALA A 707 -0.32 34.54 -14.71
N ILE A 708 0.25 34.23 -13.55
CA ILE A 708 -0.35 33.33 -12.56
C ILE A 708 -0.56 34.12 -11.26
N TYR A 709 -1.82 34.22 -10.85
CA TYR A 709 -2.23 34.68 -9.53
C TYR A 709 -2.30 33.45 -8.62
N ASP A 710 -1.19 33.18 -7.92
CA ASP A 710 -1.08 32.05 -7.01
C ASP A 710 -2.07 32.19 -5.84
N LYS A 711 -2.66 31.08 -5.38
CA LYS A 711 -3.65 31.05 -4.28
C LYS A 711 -4.94 31.84 -4.51
N VAL A 712 -5.22 32.28 -5.73
CA VAL A 712 -6.51 32.86 -6.10
C VAL A 712 -7.43 31.75 -6.61
N ASP A 713 -8.25 31.20 -5.71
CA ASP A 713 -9.20 30.11 -5.93
C ASP A 713 -10.43 30.59 -6.70
N MET A 714 -10.83 29.83 -7.73
CA MET A 714 -12.06 30.07 -8.50
C MET A 714 -13.32 30.13 -7.65
N ARG A 715 -13.35 29.44 -6.50
CA ARG A 715 -14.52 29.35 -5.61
C ARG A 715 -14.91 30.68 -4.97
N GLU A 716 -13.96 31.61 -4.88
CA GLU A 716 -14.19 32.99 -4.43
C GLU A 716 -14.12 34.00 -5.60
N LEU A 717 -13.17 33.86 -6.52
CA LEU A 717 -13.00 34.83 -7.61
C LEU A 717 -14.18 34.83 -8.60
N LEU A 718 -14.76 33.67 -8.93
CA LEU A 718 -15.85 33.61 -9.90
C LEU A 718 -17.14 34.27 -9.38
N PRO A 719 -17.59 34.03 -8.12
CA PRO A 719 -18.67 34.82 -7.53
C PRO A 719 -18.41 36.32 -7.55
N ASP A 720 -17.22 36.76 -7.16
CA ASP A 720 -16.88 38.20 -7.12
C ASP A 720 -16.86 38.83 -8.52
N LEU A 721 -16.34 38.09 -9.51
CA LEU A 721 -16.40 38.45 -10.92
C LEU A 721 -17.85 38.55 -11.44
N THR A 722 -18.75 37.68 -10.93
CA THR A 722 -20.17 37.72 -11.29
C THR A 722 -20.82 38.99 -10.77
N GLU A 723 -20.55 39.37 -9.51
CA GLU A 723 -21.11 40.57 -8.89
C GLU A 723 -20.60 41.87 -9.52
N HIS A 724 -19.35 41.89 -9.96
CA HIS A 724 -18.70 43.05 -10.58
C HIS A 724 -18.75 43.05 -12.12
N TRP A 725 -19.52 42.14 -12.72
CA TRP A 725 -19.59 42.04 -14.17
C TRP A 725 -20.14 43.34 -14.79
N PRO A 726 -19.52 43.90 -15.85
CA PRO A 726 -19.99 45.15 -16.44
C PRO A 726 -21.37 45.00 -17.11
N ILE A 727 -22.34 45.84 -16.69
CA ILE A 727 -23.74 45.80 -17.16
C ILE A 727 -23.87 46.05 -18.66
N ASP A 728 -22.96 46.83 -19.26
CA ASP A 728 -23.03 47.24 -20.66
C ASP A 728 -22.54 46.15 -21.65
N ILE A 729 -21.99 45.05 -21.15
CA ILE A 729 -21.50 43.95 -22.00
C ILE A 729 -22.66 42.99 -22.26
N ILE A 730 -23.33 43.20 -23.38
CA ILE A 730 -24.37 42.31 -23.91
C ILE A 730 -23.77 41.58 -25.10
N HIS A 731 -23.57 40.27 -24.99
CA HIS A 731 -23.10 39.48 -26.12
C HIS A 731 -24.25 39.15 -27.06
N PRO A 732 -24.06 39.29 -28.39
CA PRO A 732 -25.03 38.87 -29.38
C PRO A 732 -25.13 37.34 -29.38
N TYR A 733 -26.06 36.81 -28.59
CA TYR A 733 -26.48 35.41 -28.67
C TYR A 733 -27.62 35.31 -29.69
N ASP A 734 -27.51 34.38 -30.63
CA ASP A 734 -28.47 34.22 -31.72
C ASP A 734 -29.82 33.60 -31.30
N GLY A 735 -29.98 33.26 -30.02
CA GLY A 735 -31.21 32.68 -29.49
C GLY A 735 -31.40 31.21 -29.88
N LYS A 736 -30.47 30.61 -30.63
CA LYS A 736 -30.68 29.29 -31.23
C LYS A 736 -30.24 28.19 -30.30
N PRO A 737 -31.15 27.24 -29.96
CA PRO A 737 -30.79 26.05 -29.21
C PRO A 737 -29.63 25.31 -29.88
N TYR A 738 -28.83 24.63 -29.06
CA TYR A 738 -27.89 23.63 -29.53
C TYR A 738 -28.61 22.62 -30.44
N ASP A 739 -28.28 22.61 -31.73
CA ASP A 739 -28.79 21.62 -32.67
C ASP A 739 -27.83 20.42 -32.73
N ILE A 740 -28.39 19.22 -32.68
CA ILE A 740 -27.64 17.98 -32.82
C ILE A 740 -27.56 17.69 -34.32
N GLU A 741 -26.37 17.33 -34.82
CA GLU A 741 -26.26 16.85 -36.19
C GLU A 741 -27.17 15.63 -36.38
N LYS A 742 -28.04 15.67 -37.41
CA LYS A 742 -28.90 14.52 -37.72
C LYS A 742 -28.01 13.31 -38.02
N PRO A 743 -28.37 12.12 -37.50
CA PRO A 743 -27.57 10.92 -37.73
C PRO A 743 -27.50 10.62 -39.22
N ILE A 744 -26.27 10.43 -39.74
CA ILE A 744 -26.04 9.93 -41.09
C ILE A 744 -25.80 8.43 -40.98
N LEU A 745 -26.83 7.65 -41.31
CA LEU A 745 -26.75 6.19 -41.26
C LEU A 745 -26.12 5.65 -42.54
N ASP A 746 -25.26 4.65 -42.41
CA ASP A 746 -24.75 3.91 -43.56
C ASP A 746 -25.88 3.01 -44.11
N PRO A 747 -26.35 3.21 -45.36
CA PRO A 747 -27.39 2.38 -45.96
C PRO A 747 -27.03 0.90 -46.01
N LYS A 748 -25.73 0.56 -46.01
CA LYS A 748 -25.25 -0.82 -46.03
C LYS A 748 -25.65 -1.61 -44.77
N TYR A 749 -25.85 -0.92 -43.66
CA TYR A 749 -26.16 -1.50 -42.35
C TYR A 749 -27.53 -1.03 -41.84
N GLN A 750 -28.49 -0.78 -42.75
CA GLN A 750 -29.81 -0.22 -42.42
C GLN A 750 -30.62 -1.08 -41.43
N ASP A 751 -30.41 -2.41 -41.44
CA ASP A 751 -31.13 -3.37 -40.59
C ASP A 751 -30.41 -3.63 -39.25
N GLU A 752 -29.20 -3.10 -39.08
CA GLU A 752 -28.38 -3.20 -37.87
C GLU A 752 -28.50 -1.93 -37.00
N ILE A 753 -28.16 -2.06 -35.72
CA ILE A 753 -28.08 -0.91 -34.82
C ILE A 753 -26.69 -0.28 -34.98
N GLN A 754 -26.64 0.90 -35.57
CA GLN A 754 -25.42 1.70 -35.71
C GLN A 754 -25.26 2.66 -34.52
N HIS A 755 -24.03 2.95 -34.11
CA HIS A 755 -23.73 3.95 -33.07
C HIS A 755 -24.39 5.30 -33.37
N GLU A 756 -24.35 5.75 -34.63
CA GLU A 756 -24.93 7.02 -35.04
C GLU A 756 -26.45 7.08 -34.78
N TYR A 757 -27.17 5.99 -35.05
CA TYR A 757 -28.59 5.84 -34.70
C TYR A 757 -28.77 5.78 -33.19
N PHE A 758 -28.03 4.89 -32.51
CA PHE A 758 -28.22 4.56 -31.10
C PHE A 758 -28.09 5.79 -30.20
N TRP A 759 -27.05 6.60 -30.37
CA TRP A 759 -26.81 7.79 -29.53
C TRP A 759 -27.81 8.92 -29.78
N ASN A 760 -28.36 9.02 -30.98
CA ASN A 760 -29.42 9.99 -31.29
C ASN A 760 -30.79 9.54 -30.78
N LYS A 761 -31.02 8.22 -30.74
CA LYS A 761 -32.32 7.66 -30.37
C LYS A 761 -32.49 7.39 -28.88
N LEU A 762 -31.43 6.96 -28.19
CA LEU A 762 -31.45 6.62 -26.78
C LEU A 762 -32.03 7.73 -25.86
N PRO A 763 -31.76 9.05 -26.08
CA PRO A 763 -32.35 10.12 -25.29
C PRO A 763 -33.89 10.11 -25.21
N ASP A 764 -34.58 9.65 -26.25
CA ASP A 764 -36.05 9.55 -26.28
C ASP A 764 -36.59 8.60 -25.18
N PHE A 765 -35.73 7.70 -24.68
CA PHE A 765 -36.08 6.68 -23.70
C PHE A 765 -35.48 6.92 -22.31
N ILE A 766 -34.84 8.07 -22.10
CA ILE A 766 -34.26 8.44 -20.81
C ILE A 766 -35.16 9.49 -20.15
N PRO A 767 -35.73 9.21 -18.97
CA PRO A 767 -36.46 10.21 -18.21
C PRO A 767 -35.57 11.40 -17.79
N GLU A 768 -36.19 12.56 -17.59
CA GLU A 768 -35.52 13.69 -16.94
C GLU A 768 -35.00 13.31 -15.55
N ASN A 769 -33.95 13.99 -15.11
CA ASN A 769 -33.29 13.77 -13.82
C ASN A 769 -32.66 12.37 -13.63
N SER A 770 -32.57 11.55 -14.69
CA SER A 770 -31.85 10.28 -14.65
C SER A 770 -30.35 10.44 -14.40
N ILE A 771 -29.69 9.34 -14.07
CA ILE A 771 -28.23 9.24 -13.97
C ILE A 771 -27.76 8.33 -15.09
N ILE A 772 -26.81 8.77 -15.89
CA ILE A 772 -26.20 7.96 -16.95
C ILE A 772 -24.76 7.67 -16.57
N ILE A 773 -24.38 6.41 -16.63
CA ILE A 773 -23.00 5.98 -16.43
C ILE A 773 -22.48 5.39 -17.72
N ALA A 774 -21.45 6.00 -18.29
CA ALA A 774 -20.84 5.58 -19.54
C ALA A 774 -19.45 5.00 -19.28
N GLU A 775 -19.29 3.73 -19.65
CA GLU A 775 -18.04 3.01 -19.51
C GLU A 775 -16.99 3.44 -20.53
N THR A 776 -15.72 3.28 -20.14
CA THR A 776 -14.56 3.39 -21.03
C THR A 776 -14.76 2.50 -22.27
N GLY A 777 -14.53 3.07 -23.46
CA GLY A 777 -14.79 2.43 -24.75
C GLY A 777 -15.81 3.19 -25.57
N THR A 778 -16.58 2.51 -26.43
CA THR A 778 -17.51 3.21 -27.33
C THR A 778 -18.62 3.98 -26.60
N ALA A 779 -19.00 3.57 -25.39
CA ALA A 779 -20.00 4.29 -24.58
C ALA A 779 -19.52 5.69 -24.15
N GLU A 780 -18.32 5.80 -23.59
CA GLU A 780 -17.69 7.06 -23.17
C GLU A 780 -17.68 8.12 -24.27
N PHE A 781 -17.26 7.75 -25.48
CA PHE A 781 -17.20 8.69 -26.61
C PHE A 781 -18.58 8.93 -27.24
N GLY A 782 -19.45 7.93 -27.22
CA GLY A 782 -20.81 8.02 -27.74
C GLY A 782 -21.63 9.10 -27.03
N VAL A 783 -21.50 9.19 -25.71
CA VAL A 783 -22.24 10.18 -24.92
C VAL A 783 -21.81 11.63 -25.15
N PHE A 784 -20.65 11.90 -25.79
CA PHE A 784 -20.18 13.27 -26.04
C PHE A 784 -21.19 14.07 -26.88
N ASN A 785 -21.72 13.45 -27.93
CA ASN A 785 -22.64 14.09 -28.87
C ASN A 785 -24.12 13.72 -28.61
N MET A 786 -24.38 12.87 -27.62
CA MET A 786 -25.74 12.58 -27.17
C MET A 786 -26.30 13.76 -26.39
N ARG A 787 -27.37 14.38 -26.89
CA ARG A 787 -28.08 15.41 -26.14
C ARG A 787 -28.91 14.78 -25.04
N ALA A 788 -28.62 15.12 -23.79
CA ALA A 788 -29.33 14.55 -22.68
C ALA A 788 -30.67 15.26 -22.40
N PRO A 789 -31.66 14.52 -21.88
CA PRO A 789 -32.81 15.10 -21.21
C PRO A 789 -32.39 16.03 -20.05
N ARG A 790 -33.31 16.92 -19.69
CA ARG A 790 -33.11 17.88 -18.60
C ARG A 790 -32.77 17.19 -17.28
N GLY A 791 -31.84 17.78 -16.54
CA GLY A 791 -31.45 17.34 -15.19
C GLY A 791 -30.66 16.02 -15.13
N VAL A 792 -30.30 15.45 -16.28
CA VAL A 792 -29.48 14.23 -16.31
C VAL A 792 -28.08 14.50 -15.76
N THR A 793 -27.59 13.61 -14.90
CA THR A 793 -26.19 13.59 -14.45
C THR A 793 -25.42 12.52 -15.22
N PHE A 794 -24.26 12.88 -15.77
CA PHE A 794 -23.35 11.93 -16.40
C PHE A 794 -22.21 11.57 -15.47
N LEU A 795 -21.94 10.28 -15.33
CA LEU A 795 -20.76 9.75 -14.66
C LEU A 795 -19.93 8.96 -15.66
N THR A 796 -18.66 9.31 -15.79
CA THR A 796 -17.68 8.59 -16.60
C THR A 796 -16.29 8.76 -15.99
N GLN A 797 -15.34 7.92 -16.38
CA GLN A 797 -14.00 7.84 -15.81
C GLN A 797 -12.92 8.15 -16.87
N ILE A 798 -13.03 9.32 -17.50
CA ILE A 798 -12.22 9.72 -18.67
C ILE A 798 -10.71 9.79 -18.42
N LEU A 799 -10.25 10.03 -17.18
CA LEU A 799 -8.82 10.13 -16.89
C LEU A 799 -8.23 8.79 -16.44
N TRP A 800 -8.91 8.08 -15.53
CA TRP A 800 -8.40 6.81 -15.03
C TRP A 800 -8.71 5.64 -15.97
N SER A 801 -9.87 5.70 -16.64
CA SER A 801 -10.30 4.81 -17.71
C SER A 801 -10.15 3.32 -17.41
N SER A 802 -10.50 2.90 -16.18
CA SER A 802 -10.47 1.50 -15.77
C SER A 802 -11.73 0.78 -16.25
N ILE A 803 -11.61 -0.08 -17.25
CA ILE A 803 -12.72 -0.92 -17.71
C ILE A 803 -13.32 -1.75 -16.55
N GLY A 804 -14.65 -1.84 -16.50
CA GLY A 804 -15.41 -2.49 -15.42
C GLY A 804 -15.84 -1.54 -14.30
N TYR A 805 -15.28 -0.32 -14.24
CA TYR A 805 -15.66 0.72 -13.27
C TYR A 805 -17.17 0.98 -13.26
N SER A 806 -17.76 1.11 -14.44
CA SER A 806 -19.14 1.57 -14.61
C SER A 806 -20.16 0.66 -13.91
N ILE A 807 -19.88 -0.65 -13.80
CA ILE A 807 -20.79 -1.61 -13.18
C ILE A 807 -20.90 -1.36 -11.67
N GLY A 808 -19.77 -1.26 -10.98
CA GLY A 808 -19.75 -0.95 -9.55
C GLY A 808 -20.30 0.45 -9.29
N ALA A 809 -19.88 1.44 -10.09
CA ALA A 809 -20.35 2.81 -9.97
C ALA A 809 -21.87 2.94 -10.16
N ALA A 810 -22.49 2.13 -11.04
CA ALA A 810 -23.93 2.12 -11.25
C ALA A 810 -24.70 1.62 -10.04
N LEU A 811 -24.19 0.59 -9.35
CA LEU A 811 -24.76 0.18 -8.07
C LEU A 811 -24.68 1.33 -7.06
N GLY A 812 -23.51 1.93 -6.88
CA GLY A 812 -23.32 3.05 -5.95
C GLY A 812 -24.23 4.23 -6.23
N ALA A 813 -24.30 4.67 -7.48
CA ALA A 813 -25.15 5.77 -7.92
C ALA A 813 -26.65 5.47 -7.73
N ALA A 814 -27.08 4.23 -7.95
CA ALA A 814 -28.47 3.83 -7.75
C ALA A 814 -28.88 3.83 -6.28
N LEU A 815 -28.00 3.36 -5.40
CA LEU A 815 -28.22 3.43 -3.96
C LEU A 815 -28.27 4.88 -3.49
N ALA A 816 -27.37 5.73 -3.99
CA ALA A 816 -27.32 7.16 -3.68
C ALA A 816 -28.55 7.94 -4.19
N GLY A 817 -29.04 7.60 -5.39
CA GLY A 817 -30.12 8.28 -6.09
C GLY A 817 -31.54 7.82 -5.70
N LYS A 818 -31.65 6.77 -4.86
CA LYS A 818 -32.92 6.14 -4.48
C LYS A 818 -33.90 7.11 -3.83
N ASP A 819 -33.44 7.95 -2.91
CA ASP A 819 -34.28 8.94 -2.19
C ASP A 819 -34.89 10.00 -3.12
N ALA A 820 -34.17 10.34 -4.20
CA ALA A 820 -34.59 11.29 -5.20
C ALA A 820 -35.28 10.63 -6.41
N ASN A 821 -35.56 9.32 -6.33
CA ASN A 821 -36.15 8.50 -7.38
C ASN A 821 -35.43 8.65 -8.74
N ARG A 822 -34.09 8.80 -8.72
CA ARG A 822 -33.28 9.00 -9.92
C ARG A 822 -32.93 7.66 -10.53
N ARG A 823 -33.50 7.35 -11.70
CA ARG A 823 -33.22 6.10 -12.40
C ARG A 823 -31.85 6.12 -13.05
N VAL A 824 -31.08 5.04 -12.85
CA VAL A 824 -29.73 4.87 -13.40
C VAL A 824 -29.78 4.08 -14.70
N PHE A 825 -29.10 4.58 -15.73
CA PHE A 825 -28.83 3.92 -17.00
C PHE A 825 -27.33 3.63 -17.10
N LEU A 826 -26.97 2.35 -17.15
CA LEU A 826 -25.60 1.88 -17.31
C LEU A 826 -25.35 1.54 -18.78
N LEU A 827 -24.39 2.22 -19.40
CA LEU A 827 -23.94 2.00 -20.78
C LEU A 827 -22.55 1.35 -20.72
N VAL A 828 -22.47 0.06 -21.04
CA VAL A 828 -21.27 -0.75 -20.81
C VAL A 828 -20.95 -1.61 -22.03
N GLY A 829 -19.67 -1.68 -22.42
CA GLY A 829 -19.22 -2.61 -23.47
C GLY A 829 -19.13 -4.05 -22.95
N ASP A 830 -19.29 -5.02 -23.84
CA ASP A 830 -19.18 -6.45 -23.55
C ASP A 830 -17.87 -6.85 -22.82
N GLY A 831 -16.72 -6.33 -23.24
CA GLY A 831 -15.42 -6.61 -22.63
C GLY A 831 -15.29 -6.02 -21.22
N SER A 832 -15.70 -4.77 -21.04
CA SER A 832 -15.71 -4.12 -19.72
C SER A 832 -16.68 -4.82 -18.77
N PHE A 833 -17.80 -5.34 -19.28
CA PHE A 833 -18.76 -6.08 -18.48
C PHE A 833 -18.13 -7.33 -17.82
N GLN A 834 -17.25 -8.05 -18.53
CA GLN A 834 -16.63 -9.27 -18.01
C GLN A 834 -15.73 -9.05 -16.79
N VAL A 835 -15.25 -7.83 -16.55
CA VAL A 835 -14.35 -7.49 -15.43
C VAL A 835 -15.08 -7.50 -14.08
N ALA A 836 -16.33 -7.04 -14.06
CA ALA A 836 -17.05 -6.72 -12.83
C ALA A 836 -18.50 -7.24 -12.77
N CYS A 837 -18.93 -8.10 -13.70
CA CYS A 837 -20.31 -8.56 -13.88
C CYS A 837 -20.99 -9.14 -12.62
N GLN A 838 -20.22 -9.66 -11.67
CA GLN A 838 -20.73 -10.19 -10.40
C GLN A 838 -21.57 -9.17 -9.63
N GLU A 839 -21.35 -7.86 -9.82
CA GLU A 839 -22.12 -6.83 -9.12
C GLU A 839 -23.59 -6.74 -9.55
N ILE A 840 -23.97 -7.38 -10.67
CA ILE A 840 -25.37 -7.59 -11.03
C ILE A 840 -26.11 -8.35 -9.90
N SER A 841 -25.42 -9.28 -9.24
CA SER A 841 -25.96 -9.99 -8.06
C SER A 841 -26.34 -9.03 -6.93
N SER A 842 -25.47 -8.05 -6.64
CA SER A 842 -25.74 -7.01 -5.64
C SER A 842 -26.88 -6.08 -6.08
N MET A 843 -26.93 -5.68 -7.35
CA MET A 843 -28.01 -4.85 -7.90
C MET A 843 -29.39 -5.51 -7.75
N LEU A 844 -29.46 -6.83 -7.95
CA LEU A 844 -30.66 -7.63 -7.70
C LEU A 844 -30.99 -7.67 -6.20
N ARG A 845 -30.00 -7.94 -5.34
CA ARG A 845 -30.22 -8.01 -3.88
C ARG A 845 -30.75 -6.69 -3.31
N PHE A 846 -30.23 -5.56 -3.77
CA PHE A 846 -30.64 -4.22 -3.34
C PHE A 846 -31.91 -3.69 -4.01
N LYS A 847 -32.58 -4.52 -4.83
CA LYS A 847 -33.84 -4.19 -5.53
C LYS A 847 -33.73 -2.91 -6.34
N THR A 848 -32.60 -2.73 -6.99
CA THR A 848 -32.37 -1.55 -7.81
C THR A 848 -33.24 -1.58 -9.08
N ASN A 849 -33.51 -0.42 -9.68
CA ASN A 849 -34.29 -0.29 -10.92
C ASN A 849 -33.43 0.16 -12.12
N LEU A 850 -32.16 -0.25 -12.14
CA LEU A 850 -31.21 0.11 -13.20
C LEU A 850 -31.68 -0.39 -14.56
N VAL A 851 -31.32 0.37 -15.59
CA VAL A 851 -31.37 -0.11 -16.97
C VAL A 851 -29.93 -0.36 -17.42
N ILE A 852 -29.57 -1.63 -17.57
CA ILE A 852 -28.26 -2.03 -18.06
C ILE A 852 -28.38 -2.17 -19.58
N ILE A 853 -27.67 -1.34 -20.32
CA ILE A 853 -27.57 -1.41 -21.78
C ILE A 853 -26.14 -1.84 -22.10
N LEU A 854 -26.01 -3.10 -22.51
CA LEU A 854 -24.73 -3.68 -22.89
C LEU A 854 -24.54 -3.55 -24.40
N LEU A 855 -23.44 -2.92 -24.82
CA LEU A 855 -23.04 -2.79 -26.22
C LEU A 855 -22.18 -4.01 -26.58
N ASN A 856 -22.78 -4.96 -27.31
CA ASN A 856 -22.14 -6.19 -27.75
C ASN A 856 -21.61 -6.01 -29.18
N ASN A 857 -20.32 -5.70 -29.30
CA ASN A 857 -19.59 -5.51 -30.54
C ASN A 857 -18.40 -6.50 -30.67
N ASP A 858 -18.50 -7.66 -30.03
CA ASP A 858 -17.55 -8.77 -30.14
C ASP A 858 -16.10 -8.39 -29.80
N GLY A 859 -15.90 -7.75 -28.65
CA GLY A 859 -14.59 -7.45 -28.08
C GLY A 859 -14.20 -5.97 -28.01
N TYR A 860 -12.90 -5.70 -27.87
CA TYR A 860 -12.41 -4.36 -27.55
C TYR A 860 -12.30 -3.45 -28.79
N THR A 861 -13.41 -2.92 -29.30
CA THR A 861 -13.44 -2.05 -30.50
C THR A 861 -12.49 -0.84 -30.40
N ILE A 862 -12.39 -0.20 -29.24
CA ILE A 862 -11.44 0.91 -29.03
C ILE A 862 -9.99 0.48 -29.29
N GLU A 863 -9.58 -0.70 -28.83
CA GLU A 863 -8.22 -1.22 -29.03
C GLU A 863 -7.99 -1.69 -30.47
N LYS A 864 -9.01 -2.28 -31.10
CA LYS A 864 -9.00 -2.61 -32.54
C LYS A 864 -8.76 -1.36 -33.38
N LEU A 865 -9.40 -0.24 -33.03
CA LEU A 865 -9.24 1.04 -33.71
C LEU A 865 -7.91 1.72 -33.39
N LEU A 866 -7.37 1.60 -32.17
CA LEU A 866 -6.10 2.20 -31.76
C LEU A 866 -4.91 1.60 -32.50
N HIS A 867 -4.86 0.27 -32.66
CA HIS A 867 -3.72 -0.43 -33.25
C HIS A 867 -4.08 -1.22 -34.51
N SER A 868 -4.72 -2.39 -34.38
CA SER A 868 -5.23 -3.16 -35.51
C SER A 868 -6.32 -4.15 -35.06
N PRO A 869 -7.34 -4.37 -35.91
CA PRO A 869 -8.41 -5.32 -35.65
C PRO A 869 -7.98 -6.80 -35.75
N ASP A 870 -6.82 -7.09 -36.38
CA ASP A 870 -6.42 -8.46 -36.70
C ASP A 870 -5.76 -9.21 -35.53
N TYR A 871 -5.47 -8.52 -34.43
CA TYR A 871 -4.74 -9.10 -33.30
C TYR A 871 -5.66 -9.77 -32.27
N ALA A 872 -5.30 -10.99 -31.89
CA ALA A 872 -6.11 -11.86 -31.02
C ALA A 872 -6.36 -11.32 -29.60
N TYR A 873 -5.53 -10.42 -29.08
CA TYR A 873 -5.71 -9.86 -27.73
C TYR A 873 -6.91 -8.90 -27.61
N ASN A 874 -7.48 -8.47 -28.74
CA ASN A 874 -8.69 -7.64 -28.79
C ASN A 874 -9.97 -8.48 -28.83
N ASN A 875 -9.84 -9.80 -28.99
CA ASN A 875 -10.95 -10.74 -29.03
C ASN A 875 -11.20 -11.29 -27.62
N ILE A 876 -12.46 -11.41 -27.24
CA ILE A 876 -12.87 -11.93 -25.94
C ILE A 876 -13.77 -13.15 -26.13
N GLN A 877 -13.93 -13.96 -25.07
CA GLN A 877 -14.90 -15.04 -25.10
C GLN A 877 -16.32 -14.47 -25.04
N MET A 878 -17.11 -14.62 -26.11
CA MET A 878 -18.52 -14.20 -26.08
C MET A 878 -19.34 -14.98 -25.06
N TRP A 879 -20.15 -14.26 -24.29
CA TRP A 879 -21.08 -14.79 -23.30
C TRP A 879 -22.53 -14.58 -23.76
N ARG A 880 -23.46 -15.21 -23.04
CA ARG A 880 -24.90 -14.91 -23.15
C ARG A 880 -25.25 -13.83 -22.13
N TYR A 881 -24.87 -12.58 -22.39
CA TYR A 881 -24.94 -11.51 -21.39
C TYR A 881 -26.37 -11.25 -20.87
N HIS A 882 -27.37 -11.28 -21.74
CA HIS A 882 -28.79 -11.17 -21.36
C HIS A 882 -29.27 -12.24 -20.36
N LYS A 883 -28.52 -13.33 -20.16
CA LYS A 883 -28.81 -14.37 -19.13
C LYS A 883 -28.24 -14.04 -17.75
N SER A 884 -27.66 -12.86 -17.55
CA SER A 884 -27.03 -12.48 -16.27
C SER A 884 -27.99 -12.59 -15.08
N PHE A 885 -29.25 -12.15 -15.22
CA PHE A 885 -30.23 -12.26 -14.13
C PHE A 885 -30.54 -13.72 -13.76
N GLU A 886 -30.74 -14.57 -14.79
CA GLU A 886 -30.97 -16.00 -14.61
C GLU A 886 -29.77 -16.67 -13.92
N TYR A 887 -28.55 -16.36 -14.37
CA TYR A 887 -27.30 -16.88 -13.80
C TYR A 887 -27.13 -16.48 -12.33
N PHE A 888 -27.44 -15.23 -11.97
CA PHE A 888 -27.41 -14.75 -10.58
C PHE A 888 -28.67 -15.13 -9.77
N GLY A 889 -29.56 -15.93 -10.34
CA GLY A 889 -30.61 -16.63 -9.62
C GLY A 889 -31.84 -15.79 -9.33
N ASP A 890 -32.23 -14.86 -10.22
CA ASP A 890 -33.46 -14.06 -10.07
C ASP A 890 -34.74 -14.93 -9.93
N GLY A 891 -34.79 -16.09 -10.59
CA GLY A 891 -35.90 -17.05 -10.53
C GLY A 891 -35.96 -17.92 -9.26
N LEU A 892 -34.91 -17.93 -8.43
CA LEU A 892 -34.84 -18.77 -7.22
C LEU A 892 -35.82 -18.30 -6.15
N LYS A 893 -36.52 -19.23 -5.50
CA LYS A 893 -37.54 -18.93 -4.48
C LYS A 893 -37.02 -17.98 -3.38
N GLN A 894 -35.79 -18.18 -2.90
CA GLN A 894 -35.15 -17.34 -1.89
C GLN A 894 -34.84 -15.90 -2.34
N ASN A 895 -34.79 -15.63 -3.65
CA ASN A 895 -34.42 -14.33 -4.21
C ASN A 895 -35.62 -13.52 -4.73
N ARG A 896 -36.81 -14.13 -4.87
CA ARG A 896 -37.98 -13.51 -5.52
C ARG A 896 -38.46 -12.21 -4.91
N GLU A 897 -38.21 -12.00 -3.61
CA GLU A 897 -38.58 -10.74 -2.95
C GLU A 897 -37.58 -9.61 -3.23
N GLN A 898 -36.35 -9.94 -3.63
CA GLN A 898 -35.26 -9.00 -3.86
C GLN A 898 -35.09 -8.69 -5.36
N ALA A 899 -35.02 -9.75 -6.18
CA ALA A 899 -34.86 -9.64 -7.62
C ALA A 899 -36.18 -9.32 -8.32
N ILE A 900 -36.47 -8.03 -8.53
CA ILE A 900 -37.59 -7.56 -9.36
C ILE A 900 -37.04 -7.24 -10.77
N THR A 901 -37.08 -8.23 -11.65
CA THR A 901 -36.54 -8.13 -13.01
C THR A 901 -37.63 -7.81 -14.04
N GLY A 902 -37.27 -6.99 -15.03
CA GLY A 902 -38.09 -6.65 -16.20
C GLY A 902 -37.51 -7.28 -17.47
N PHE A 903 -37.55 -6.55 -18.59
CA PHE A 903 -36.90 -6.96 -19.84
C PHE A 903 -35.44 -7.39 -19.63
N ALA A 904 -35.11 -8.60 -20.09
CA ALA A 904 -33.75 -9.14 -20.16
C ALA A 904 -33.59 -9.89 -21.48
N GLY A 905 -32.95 -9.28 -22.48
CA GLY A 905 -32.96 -9.81 -23.84
C GLY A 905 -31.94 -9.19 -24.78
N ILE A 906 -31.79 -9.82 -25.94
CA ILE A 906 -30.96 -9.35 -27.05
C ILE A 906 -31.82 -8.52 -28.00
N VAL A 907 -31.28 -7.40 -28.49
CA VAL A 907 -31.85 -6.59 -29.57
C VAL A 907 -30.82 -6.44 -30.70
N LYS A 908 -31.25 -6.67 -31.94
CA LYS A 908 -30.40 -6.70 -33.13
C LYS A 908 -30.81 -5.70 -34.20
N SER A 909 -32.02 -5.15 -34.10
CA SER A 909 -32.55 -4.16 -35.03
C SER A 909 -33.10 -2.95 -34.29
N GLN A 910 -33.26 -1.83 -35.02
CA GLN A 910 -33.81 -0.58 -34.49
C GLN A 910 -35.21 -0.79 -33.88
N ASP A 911 -36.09 -1.54 -34.55
CA ASP A 911 -37.45 -1.85 -34.07
C ASP A 911 -37.43 -2.70 -32.79
N GLU A 912 -36.54 -3.70 -32.69
CA GLU A 912 -36.39 -4.49 -31.47
C GLU A 912 -35.91 -3.63 -30.29
N PHE A 913 -34.94 -2.73 -30.53
CA PHE A 913 -34.44 -1.80 -29.53
C PHE A 913 -35.55 -0.86 -29.03
N GLU A 914 -36.29 -0.22 -29.94
CA GLU A 914 -37.38 0.69 -29.55
C GLU A 914 -38.49 -0.03 -28.78
N LYS A 915 -38.83 -1.26 -29.15
CA LYS A 915 -39.80 -2.09 -28.40
C LYS A 915 -39.30 -2.43 -26.99
N ALA A 916 -38.05 -2.85 -26.86
CA ALA A 916 -37.44 -3.16 -25.57
C ALA A 916 -37.40 -1.92 -24.67
N MET A 917 -36.97 -0.78 -25.19
CA MET A 917 -36.90 0.48 -24.44
C MET A 917 -38.29 1.02 -24.09
N THR A 918 -39.29 0.83 -24.95
CA THR A 918 -40.69 1.15 -24.63
C THR A 918 -41.21 0.33 -23.46
N GLN A 919 -40.81 -0.95 -23.35
CA GLN A 919 -41.13 -1.77 -22.18
C GLN A 919 -40.39 -1.28 -20.93
N VAL A 920 -39.09 -0.98 -21.04
CA VAL A 920 -38.28 -0.44 -19.94
C VAL A 920 -38.89 0.83 -19.36
N LEU A 921 -39.42 1.73 -20.20
CA LEU A 921 -40.10 2.94 -19.75
C LEU A 921 -41.39 2.68 -18.97
N LYS A 922 -42.12 1.60 -19.28
CA LYS A 922 -43.35 1.22 -18.58
C LYS A 922 -43.08 0.58 -17.22
N GLU A 923 -41.98 -0.16 -17.11
CA GLU A 923 -41.58 -0.95 -15.95
C GLU A 923 -40.52 -0.21 -15.11
N THR A 924 -40.90 0.89 -14.46
CA THR A 924 -39.95 1.80 -13.77
C THR A 924 -39.43 1.26 -12.43
N ASP A 925 -40.08 0.26 -11.87
CA ASP A 925 -39.76 -0.39 -10.59
C ASP A 925 -38.85 -1.62 -10.74
N ARG A 926 -38.39 -1.90 -11.96
CA ARG A 926 -37.64 -3.11 -12.31
C ARG A 926 -36.25 -2.82 -12.80
N ILE A 927 -35.33 -3.77 -12.57
CA ILE A 927 -34.04 -3.81 -13.24
C ILE A 927 -34.18 -4.45 -14.62
N HIS A 928 -33.49 -3.89 -15.61
CA HIS A 928 -33.52 -4.36 -17.00
C HIS A 928 -32.13 -4.64 -17.54
N PHE A 929 -32.05 -5.57 -18.49
CA PHE A 929 -30.85 -5.90 -19.24
C PHE A 929 -31.15 -5.90 -20.74
N VAL A 930 -30.59 -4.93 -21.47
CA VAL A 930 -30.73 -4.80 -22.92
C VAL A 930 -29.36 -5.06 -23.54
N GLU A 931 -29.20 -6.24 -24.15
CA GLU A 931 -28.00 -6.60 -24.91
C GLU A 931 -28.16 -6.12 -26.35
N VAL A 932 -27.47 -5.03 -26.70
CA VAL A 932 -27.55 -4.37 -28.02
C VAL A 932 -26.42 -4.90 -28.89
N VAL A 933 -26.76 -5.62 -29.95
CA VAL A 933 -25.78 -6.15 -30.90
C VAL A 933 -25.40 -5.09 -31.93
N MET A 934 -24.10 -4.84 -32.06
CA MET A 934 -23.51 -3.86 -32.97
C MET A 934 -22.37 -4.49 -33.77
N SER A 935 -22.03 -3.87 -34.91
CA SER A 935 -20.91 -4.33 -35.73
C SER A 935 -19.56 -4.10 -35.01
N PRO A 936 -18.60 -5.04 -35.06
CA PRO A 936 -17.36 -4.94 -34.29
C PRO A 936 -16.46 -3.75 -34.59
N MET A 937 -16.59 -3.17 -35.78
CA MET A 937 -15.82 -2.02 -36.25
C MET A 937 -16.62 -0.74 -36.32
N ASP A 938 -17.92 -0.79 -36.01
CA ASP A 938 -18.72 0.42 -35.86
C ASP A 938 -18.34 1.11 -34.53
N ALA A 939 -18.20 2.43 -34.56
CA ALA A 939 -17.76 3.22 -33.43
C ALA A 939 -18.26 4.67 -33.53
N PRO A 940 -18.40 5.38 -32.39
CA PRO A 940 -18.74 6.80 -32.42
C PRO A 940 -17.70 7.62 -33.18
N LYS A 941 -18.14 8.60 -33.97
CA LYS A 941 -17.27 9.54 -34.70
C LYS A 941 -16.25 10.24 -33.78
N SER A 942 -16.67 10.62 -32.58
CA SER A 942 -15.81 11.23 -31.54
C SER A 942 -14.66 10.32 -31.12
N LEU A 943 -14.85 9.00 -31.07
CA LEU A 943 -13.80 8.04 -30.77
C LEU A 943 -12.77 7.98 -31.90
N ILE A 944 -13.25 7.83 -33.14
CA ILE A 944 -12.39 7.72 -34.33
C ILE A 944 -11.47 8.96 -34.43
N ILE A 945 -12.03 10.16 -34.32
CA ILE A 945 -11.27 11.42 -34.41
C ILE A 945 -10.27 11.55 -33.24
N THR A 946 -10.66 11.14 -32.03
CA THR A 946 -9.76 11.19 -30.87
C THR A 946 -8.55 10.28 -31.08
N ILE A 947 -8.77 9.07 -31.59
CA ILE A 947 -7.69 8.11 -31.91
C ILE A 947 -6.75 8.67 -32.97
N GLU A 948 -7.28 9.32 -34.01
CA GLU A 948 -6.48 10.00 -35.03
C GLU A 948 -5.61 11.09 -34.42
N GLY A 949 -6.18 11.95 -33.56
CA GLY A 949 -5.43 12.99 -32.83
C GLY A 949 -4.31 12.42 -31.96
N MET A 950 -4.57 11.33 -31.24
CA MET A 950 -3.56 10.63 -30.43
C MET A 950 -2.42 10.06 -31.29
N ARG A 951 -2.72 9.53 -32.47
CA ARG A 951 -1.71 9.01 -33.41
C ARG A 951 -0.83 10.12 -33.95
N GLU A 952 -1.41 11.26 -34.34
CA GLU A 952 -0.67 12.43 -34.78
C GLU A 952 0.24 12.98 -33.68
N TYR A 953 -0.25 13.07 -32.45
CA TYR A 953 0.54 13.51 -31.30
C TYR A 953 1.74 12.57 -31.05
N LYS A 954 1.53 11.25 -31.05
CA LYS A 954 2.62 10.26 -30.91
C LYS A 954 3.65 10.36 -32.02
N LYS A 955 3.22 10.65 -33.26
CA LYS A 955 4.14 10.90 -34.38
C LYS A 955 5.00 12.14 -34.10
N HIS A 956 4.38 13.23 -33.66
CA HIS A 956 5.09 14.45 -33.30
C HIS A 956 6.09 14.25 -32.15
N GLU A 957 5.72 13.49 -31.11
CA GLU A 957 6.66 13.17 -30.02
C GLU A 957 7.90 12.42 -30.50
N ARG A 958 7.74 11.49 -31.45
CA ARG A 958 8.89 10.79 -32.07
C ARG A 958 9.76 11.74 -32.87
N GLU A 959 9.14 12.62 -33.68
CA GLU A 959 9.86 13.65 -34.46
C GLU A 959 10.61 14.66 -33.57
N VAL A 960 10.15 14.92 -32.35
CA VAL A 960 10.85 15.79 -31.37
C VAL A 960 11.96 15.05 -30.61
N GLN A 961 11.84 13.74 -30.46
CA GLN A 961 12.85 12.89 -29.82
C GLN A 961 14.03 12.56 -30.74
N GLU A 962 13.77 12.39 -32.03
CA GLU A 962 14.78 12.25 -33.11
C GLU A 962 15.54 13.57 -33.34
#